data_AF-A0A959CL17-F1
#
_entry.id   AF-A0A959CL17-F1
#
_cell.length_a   1.000
_cell.length_b   1.000
_cell.length_c   1.000
_cell.angle_alpha   90.00
_cell.angle_beta   90.00
_cell.angle_gamma   90.00
#
_symmetry.space_group_name_H-M   'P 1'
#
loop_
_entity.id
_entity.type
_entity.pdbx_description
1 polymer ?
#
loop_
_entity_poly.entity_id
_entity_poly.type
_entity_poly.pdbx_seq_one_letter_code
_entity_poly.pdbx_strand_id
1 'polypeptide(L)'
;MKYHTVICLFMALAACQPEKETPIYQSDAFTLYPDKVVQGDNQAVALSPTHLTSNYKSPASETYSRLVSFKFSINEKDNELPPGKNHWLVIGEERESPVIRFGELPEAAPESPGTYLPVNYEYTFRVDMSPVLQQFEEKGYYEAFDGSRVAKADFKNFYIAGGAEPLTWDFVNLEEEGLQLQDSDGDNIYEITLKLNPYNPEDYKDKEWTLTENLFSRPQYKSDQPIVDALFNLSLEEAILNIEPDSTLRTGAKWGGVWTRDISYSIFLAFAYHEPEVAKISLMKKVKRGRIIQDTGSGGAWPVSSDRTTWALAAWEIYKTTGDMDWLRQAHDIIRNTLSDDYKVLKSPRTGMYCGESSFLDWREQTYPKWMSNMDIYVSENLGTNVVHYRAHLILAEMAKILGEPHRNYTERAEEIKKGINDYLWMADKGYYGQYLYGRQYLNLSPRFEALGEALAVLFDVADKEKAQSIIAQSPVTDFGVTCIYPQIPGIPPYHNDGIWPFVQSYWNLAAAKAGNEQVLNHGLAAIYRAGGLFLTNYENFVAGTGDFLGTEINSHRMLWSMAGNLAMVHRVFMGMSFEADGLRFSPVIPGSYPGTKTLSNFRYRGATLNITVEGFGNRIESITLDGEPLEDAFLPADVSGEHAIVIKMNGQAFGGAAINLVENRFSLPTPQLEQEGSVLRWEAIPGAVEYLVYKDGEVLEKTTSAKLEIPAGEVAEYKVSALDGQGFESFTSEPLRAAPETAVRILEIEQFTDASSLPYTNYSGAGFVEISNEKNRSIEMLLDVPQAGEYLVDFRYANGSGPWNTDNKCAVRDLFANDERIGSLVFPQRGTDEWSDWGFSNAYVVRLNKGRNTLRLSFEPWNINMNVEVNRAMVDYVRVVEL
;
A
#
# COMPACT_ATOMS: atom_id res chain seq x y z
N MET A 1 -22.88 84.58 -34.02
CA MET A 1 -21.96 83.51 -34.46
C MET A 1 -21.46 82.81 -33.21
N LYS A 2 -21.96 81.60 -32.92
CA LYS A 2 -21.33 80.28 -33.18
C LYS A 2 -20.22 79.96 -32.15
N TYR A 3 -20.50 79.13 -31.13
CA TYR A 3 -20.38 77.65 -31.04
C TYR A 3 -19.01 77.19 -30.45
N HIS A 4 -19.07 76.45 -29.31
CA HIS A 4 -18.33 75.19 -28.98
C HIS A 4 -16.82 75.26 -28.62
N THR A 5 -16.19 74.44 -27.76
CA THR A 5 -16.55 73.24 -26.96
C THR A 5 -15.45 72.96 -25.90
N VAL A 6 -15.89 72.36 -24.79
CA VAL A 6 -15.23 71.49 -23.76
C VAL A 6 -13.86 70.88 -24.11
N ILE A 7 -12.93 70.81 -23.12
CA ILE A 7 -11.87 69.79 -22.86
C ILE A 7 -11.04 70.32 -21.66
N CYS A 8 -10.61 69.59 -20.62
CA CYS A 8 -10.89 68.26 -20.10
C CYS A 8 -10.44 68.27 -18.63
N LEU A 9 -11.29 67.72 -17.76
CA LEU A 9 -10.99 67.30 -16.41
C LEU A 9 -10.26 65.94 -16.51
N PHE A 10 -8.94 65.88 -16.30
CA PHE A 10 -8.21 64.61 -16.20
C PHE A 10 -7.02 64.77 -15.24
N MET A 11 -7.30 64.66 -13.94
CA MET A 11 -6.29 64.39 -12.91
C MET A 11 -6.97 63.70 -11.72
N ALA A 12 -7.38 62.44 -11.90
CA ALA A 12 -7.72 61.50 -10.83
C ALA A 12 -7.89 60.08 -11.41
N LEU A 13 -6.82 59.49 -11.93
CA LEU A 13 -6.72 58.04 -12.11
C LEU A 13 -5.34 57.63 -11.56
N ALA A 14 -5.21 57.70 -10.24
CA ALA A 14 -4.23 56.89 -9.55
C ALA A 14 -4.73 55.45 -9.67
N ALA A 15 -3.94 54.64 -10.37
CA ALA A 15 -4.22 53.23 -10.60
C ALA A 15 -4.47 52.50 -9.27
N CYS A 16 -5.67 51.94 -9.10
CA CYS A 16 -5.81 50.72 -8.30
C CYS A 16 -5.03 49.63 -9.03
N GLN A 17 -3.77 49.43 -8.68
CA GLN A 17 -3.18 48.11 -8.88
C GLN A 17 -3.96 47.17 -7.98
N PRO A 18 -4.51 46.05 -8.49
CA PRO A 18 -5.01 45.01 -7.60
C PRO A 18 -3.87 44.64 -6.64
N GLU A 19 -4.15 44.63 -5.34
CA GLU A 19 -3.21 44.10 -4.35
C GLU A 19 -2.75 42.73 -4.84
N LYS A 20 -1.44 42.56 -5.05
CA LYS A 20 -0.90 41.24 -5.38
C LYS A 20 -1.14 40.36 -4.15
N GLU A 21 -2.14 39.50 -4.23
CA GLU A 21 -2.38 38.48 -3.21
C GLU A 21 -1.10 37.67 -3.00
N THR A 22 -0.66 37.56 -1.76
CA THR A 22 0.54 36.82 -1.41
C THR A 22 0.21 35.33 -1.39
N PRO A 23 0.91 34.49 -2.17
CA PRO A 23 0.70 33.05 -2.14
C PRO A 23 0.97 32.44 -0.76
N ILE A 24 0.19 31.44 -0.39
CA ILE A 24 0.45 30.55 0.75
C ILE A 24 1.59 29.58 0.41
N TYR A 25 1.59 29.11 -0.83
CA TYR A 25 2.59 28.20 -1.37
C TYR A 25 2.79 28.45 -2.86
N GLN A 26 4.02 28.33 -3.33
CA GLN A 26 4.37 28.48 -4.73
C GLN A 26 5.50 27.50 -5.10
N SER A 27 5.30 26.76 -6.18
CA SER A 27 6.32 25.98 -6.88
C SER A 27 6.21 26.21 -8.38
N ASP A 28 7.07 25.54 -9.16
CA ASP A 28 6.98 25.55 -10.62
C ASP A 28 5.71 24.82 -11.13
N ALA A 29 5.18 23.88 -10.36
CA ALA A 29 4.01 23.08 -10.74
C ALA A 29 2.67 23.79 -10.46
N PHE A 30 2.53 24.47 -9.31
CA PHE A 30 1.28 25.16 -8.95
C PHE A 30 1.50 26.27 -7.91
N THR A 31 0.49 27.12 -7.74
CA THR A 31 0.45 28.15 -6.71
C THR A 31 -0.86 28.07 -5.93
N LEU A 32 -0.76 28.09 -4.59
CA LEU A 32 -1.90 28.17 -3.68
C LEU A 32 -1.98 29.58 -3.09
N TYR A 33 -3.13 30.21 -3.21
CA TYR A 33 -3.52 31.48 -2.60
C TYR A 33 -4.55 31.23 -1.49
N PRO A 34 -4.87 32.23 -0.64
CA PRO A 34 -5.90 32.08 0.39
C PRO A 34 -7.26 31.63 -0.12
N ASP A 35 -7.64 32.01 -1.34
CA ASP A 35 -8.97 31.79 -1.92
C ASP A 35 -8.95 30.93 -3.20
N LYS A 36 -7.77 30.59 -3.75
CA LYS A 36 -7.69 29.86 -5.03
C LYS A 36 -6.44 28.99 -5.17
N VAL A 37 -6.52 28.04 -6.09
CA VAL A 37 -5.40 27.23 -6.59
C VAL A 37 -5.22 27.54 -8.08
N VAL A 38 -3.96 27.66 -8.54
CA VAL A 38 -3.62 27.85 -9.96
C VAL A 38 -2.58 26.82 -10.38
N GLN A 39 -2.84 26.07 -11.45
CA GLN A 39 -1.93 25.12 -12.09
C GLN A 39 -2.01 25.27 -13.61
N GLY A 40 -1.01 25.93 -14.21
CA GLY A 40 -1.07 26.29 -15.63
C GLY A 40 -2.33 27.12 -15.94
N ASP A 41 -3.12 26.66 -16.90
CA ASP A 41 -4.41 27.27 -17.27
C ASP A 41 -5.58 26.82 -16.38
N ASN A 42 -5.36 25.84 -15.51
CA ASN A 42 -6.35 25.34 -14.56
C ASN A 42 -6.36 26.19 -13.28
N GLN A 43 -7.55 26.47 -12.77
CA GLN A 43 -7.81 27.28 -11.61
C GLN A 43 -9.04 26.74 -10.87
N ALA A 44 -8.93 26.70 -9.54
CA ALA A 44 -10.07 26.55 -8.65
C ALA A 44 -10.19 27.72 -7.68
N VAL A 45 -11.41 28.16 -7.39
CA VAL A 45 -11.68 29.34 -6.54
C VAL A 45 -12.75 29.03 -5.51
N ALA A 46 -12.46 29.37 -4.25
CA ALA A 46 -13.43 29.38 -3.16
C ALA A 46 -14.21 30.71 -3.18
N LEU A 47 -15.44 30.67 -3.71
CA LEU A 47 -16.33 31.83 -3.75
C LEU A 47 -16.94 32.12 -2.37
N SER A 48 -17.12 31.07 -1.58
CA SER A 48 -17.51 31.13 -0.16
C SER A 48 -17.06 29.85 0.54
N PRO A 49 -17.18 29.76 1.88
CA PRO A 49 -16.97 28.50 2.60
C PRO A 49 -17.87 27.34 2.16
N THR A 50 -18.88 27.59 1.32
CA THR A 50 -19.87 26.59 0.88
C THR A 50 -19.97 26.51 -0.64
N HIS A 51 -19.04 27.10 -1.38
CA HIS A 51 -19.07 27.14 -2.84
C HIS A 51 -17.64 27.20 -3.43
N LEU A 52 -17.29 26.19 -4.21
CA LEU A 52 -16.07 26.11 -5.01
C LEU A 52 -16.40 26.01 -6.49
N THR A 53 -15.57 26.61 -7.34
CA THR A 53 -15.59 26.37 -8.80
C THR A 53 -14.21 25.94 -9.26
N SER A 54 -14.16 25.12 -10.31
CA SER A 54 -12.91 24.66 -10.91
C SER A 54 -13.09 24.47 -12.41
N ASN A 55 -12.15 25.01 -13.20
CA ASN A 55 -12.08 24.74 -14.63
C ASN A 55 -11.09 23.59 -14.96
N TYR A 56 -10.69 22.81 -13.95
CA TYR A 56 -9.66 21.79 -14.10
C TYR A 56 -10.03 20.77 -15.18
N LYS A 57 -9.15 20.66 -16.18
CA LYS A 57 -9.24 19.65 -17.24
C LYS A 57 -8.03 18.74 -17.14
N SER A 58 -8.32 17.44 -17.03
CA SER A 58 -7.28 16.42 -17.08
C SER A 58 -6.63 16.42 -18.48
N PRO A 59 -5.28 16.44 -18.56
CA PRO A 59 -4.55 16.30 -19.82
C PRO A 59 -4.44 14.85 -20.32
N ALA A 60 -4.99 13.85 -19.59
CA ALA A 60 -4.77 12.43 -19.89
C ALA A 60 -5.19 12.05 -21.32
N SER A 61 -6.34 12.55 -21.79
CA SER A 61 -6.83 12.25 -23.15
C SER A 61 -6.03 12.93 -24.27
N GLU A 62 -5.40 14.08 -23.99
CA GLU A 62 -4.56 14.81 -24.95
C GLU A 62 -3.18 14.17 -25.12
N THR A 63 -2.75 13.39 -24.13
CA THR A 63 -1.43 12.75 -24.06
C THR A 63 -1.49 11.22 -24.20
N TYR A 64 -2.64 10.69 -24.62
CA TYR A 64 -2.85 9.26 -24.82
C TYR A 64 -1.96 8.74 -25.95
N SER A 65 -0.91 7.99 -25.60
CA SER A 65 0.12 7.52 -26.52
C SER A 65 -0.42 6.63 -27.65
N ARG A 66 0.09 6.82 -28.88
CA ARG A 66 -0.07 5.83 -29.97
C ARG A 66 0.71 4.55 -29.74
N LEU A 67 1.78 4.60 -28.94
CA LEU A 67 2.52 3.42 -28.52
C LEU A 67 1.78 2.76 -27.36
N VAL A 68 1.21 1.58 -27.62
CA VAL A 68 0.49 0.75 -26.66
C VAL A 68 1.36 -0.46 -26.30
N SER A 69 1.46 -0.75 -25.01
CA SER A 69 2.12 -1.94 -24.47
C SER A 69 1.10 -2.88 -23.86
N PHE A 70 1.21 -4.18 -24.16
CA PHE A 70 0.25 -5.20 -23.71
C PHE A 70 0.88 -6.60 -23.67
N LYS A 71 0.14 -7.54 -23.08
CA LYS A 71 0.41 -8.98 -23.05
C LYS A 71 -0.91 -9.74 -23.19
N PHE A 72 -0.80 -10.98 -23.61
CA PHE A 72 -1.88 -11.96 -23.51
C PHE A 72 -1.76 -12.79 -22.24
N SER A 73 -2.86 -13.41 -21.85
CA SER A 73 -3.01 -14.09 -20.58
C SER A 73 -3.84 -15.35 -20.73
N ILE A 74 -3.41 -16.43 -20.09
CA ILE A 74 -4.22 -17.64 -19.88
C ILE A 74 -4.70 -17.60 -18.42
N ASN A 75 -6.01 -17.69 -18.19
CA ASN A 75 -6.61 -17.67 -16.85
C ASN A 75 -6.21 -16.47 -15.99
N GLU A 76 -6.19 -15.25 -16.54
CA GLU A 76 -5.99 -14.04 -15.73
C GLU A 76 -4.61 -14.03 -15.00
N LYS A 77 -3.57 -14.55 -15.68
CA LYS A 77 -2.19 -14.66 -15.18
C LYS A 77 -1.18 -14.06 -16.17
N ASP A 78 -0.12 -13.44 -15.66
CA ASP A 78 1.04 -12.98 -16.46
C ASP A 78 1.93 -14.18 -16.85
N ASN A 79 1.46 -15.01 -17.80
CA ASN A 79 2.08 -16.29 -18.16
C ASN A 79 2.44 -16.44 -19.65
N GLU A 80 2.39 -15.34 -20.42
CA GLU A 80 2.82 -15.34 -21.82
C GLU A 80 4.33 -15.09 -21.98
N LEU A 81 4.83 -13.99 -21.42
CA LEU A 81 6.17 -13.47 -21.69
C LEU A 81 6.99 -13.22 -20.41
N PRO A 82 8.33 -13.34 -20.48
CA PRO A 82 9.22 -13.01 -19.36
C PRO A 82 8.98 -11.61 -18.77
N PRO A 83 9.25 -11.40 -17.47
CA PRO A 83 9.13 -10.09 -16.85
C PRO A 83 9.94 -9.02 -17.60
N GLY A 84 9.31 -7.87 -17.84
CA GLY A 84 9.94 -6.75 -18.57
C GLY A 84 9.91 -6.88 -20.10
N LYS A 85 9.38 -7.98 -20.66
CA LYS A 85 9.07 -8.10 -22.08
C LYS A 85 7.56 -7.95 -22.28
N ASN A 86 7.14 -7.03 -23.13
CA ASN A 86 5.74 -6.80 -23.50
C ASN A 86 5.65 -6.71 -25.01
N HIS A 87 4.48 -6.99 -25.57
CA HIS A 87 4.18 -6.60 -26.94
C HIS A 87 4.06 -5.07 -27.03
N TRP A 88 4.47 -4.52 -28.17
CA TRP A 88 4.43 -3.08 -28.44
C TRP A 88 3.80 -2.86 -29.81
N LEU A 89 2.81 -1.96 -29.86
CA LEU A 89 2.21 -1.51 -31.11
C LEU A 89 2.20 0.00 -31.17
N VAL A 90 2.70 0.56 -32.27
CA VAL A 90 2.48 1.97 -32.62
C VAL A 90 1.24 2.02 -33.50
N ILE A 91 0.11 2.42 -32.92
CA ILE A 91 -1.18 2.47 -33.63
C ILE A 91 -1.19 3.67 -34.58
N GLY A 92 -1.27 3.38 -35.88
CA GLY A 92 -1.39 4.34 -36.96
C GLY A 92 -2.85 4.70 -37.25
N GLU A 93 -3.28 4.38 -38.46
CA GLU A 93 -4.66 4.59 -38.94
C GLU A 93 -5.41 3.26 -39.16
N GLU A 94 -4.71 2.14 -39.03
CA GLU A 94 -5.26 0.81 -39.01
C GLU A 94 -6.14 0.57 -37.79
N ARG A 95 -7.12 -0.32 -37.95
CA ARG A 95 -8.13 -0.62 -36.91
C ARG A 95 -7.91 -1.97 -36.25
N GLU A 96 -6.84 -2.66 -36.59
CA GLU A 96 -6.56 -4.01 -36.13
C GLU A 96 -5.05 -4.24 -36.02
N SER A 97 -4.62 -4.97 -34.99
CA SER A 97 -3.23 -5.40 -34.82
C SER A 97 -2.86 -6.45 -35.87
N PRO A 98 -1.57 -6.66 -36.21
CA PRO A 98 -1.17 -7.93 -36.80
C PRO A 98 -1.59 -9.10 -35.89
N VAL A 99 -1.76 -10.30 -36.47
CA VAL A 99 -1.99 -11.52 -35.69
C VAL A 99 -0.69 -11.88 -34.99
N ILE A 100 -0.68 -11.74 -33.66
CA ILE A 100 0.49 -12.05 -32.83
C ILE A 100 0.41 -13.51 -32.42
N ARG A 101 1.51 -14.25 -32.49
CA ARG A 101 1.51 -15.64 -32.02
C ARG A 101 1.76 -15.67 -30.50
N PHE A 102 0.90 -16.36 -29.75
CA PHE A 102 1.05 -16.41 -28.29
C PHE A 102 2.41 -16.98 -27.87
N GLY A 103 3.10 -16.26 -26.97
CA GLY A 103 4.42 -16.63 -26.46
C GLY A 103 5.59 -16.34 -27.41
N GLU A 104 5.33 -15.69 -28.56
CA GLU A 104 6.38 -15.17 -29.42
C GLU A 104 7.08 -13.98 -28.75
N LEU A 105 8.42 -14.03 -28.67
CA LEU A 105 9.18 -12.93 -28.08
C LEU A 105 9.06 -11.68 -28.95
N PRO A 106 8.66 -10.53 -28.36
CA PRO A 106 8.48 -9.29 -29.10
C PRO A 106 9.81 -8.69 -29.53
N GLU A 107 9.78 -7.84 -30.55
CA GLU A 107 10.89 -6.93 -30.84
C GLU A 107 11.10 -5.94 -29.68
N ALA A 108 12.28 -5.30 -29.65
CA ALA A 108 12.57 -4.27 -28.65
C ALA A 108 11.53 -3.13 -28.72
N ALA A 109 11.20 -2.55 -27.56
CA ALA A 109 10.27 -1.43 -27.48
C ALA A 109 10.70 -0.31 -28.45
N PRO A 110 9.81 0.11 -29.38
CA PRO A 110 10.14 1.19 -30.30
C PRO A 110 10.24 2.52 -29.54
N GLU A 111 10.95 3.48 -30.13
CA GLU A 111 10.91 4.85 -29.60
C GLU A 111 9.48 5.38 -29.63
N SER A 112 9.09 6.10 -28.57
CA SER A 112 7.77 6.73 -28.53
C SER A 112 7.62 7.68 -29.71
N PRO A 113 6.53 7.57 -30.50
CA PRO A 113 6.38 8.38 -31.71
C PRO A 113 6.12 9.87 -31.40
N GLY A 114 5.94 10.24 -30.12
CA GLY A 114 5.60 11.60 -29.70
C GLY A 114 4.25 12.10 -30.26
N THR A 115 3.39 11.17 -30.68
CA THR A 115 2.07 11.45 -31.23
C THR A 115 1.00 10.66 -30.47
N TYR A 116 -0.20 11.24 -30.40
CA TYR A 116 -1.28 10.76 -29.56
C TYR A 116 -2.45 10.22 -30.37
N LEU A 117 -3.16 9.24 -29.81
CA LEU A 117 -4.37 8.70 -30.42
C LEU A 117 -5.52 9.69 -30.28
N PRO A 118 -6.37 9.85 -31.32
CA PRO A 118 -7.64 10.54 -31.16
C PRO A 118 -8.50 9.89 -30.09
N VAL A 119 -9.39 10.67 -29.48
CA VAL A 119 -10.33 10.16 -28.50
C VAL A 119 -11.32 9.15 -29.11
N ASN A 120 -11.76 8.18 -28.30
CA ASN A 120 -12.73 7.14 -28.64
C ASN A 120 -12.31 6.30 -29.86
N TYR A 121 -11.04 5.91 -29.93
CA TYR A 121 -10.47 5.16 -31.06
C TYR A 121 -10.73 3.67 -30.92
N GLU A 122 -11.65 3.11 -31.73
CA GLU A 122 -11.87 1.66 -31.79
C GLU A 122 -10.69 0.95 -32.46
N TYR A 123 -10.18 -0.10 -31.81
CA TYR A 123 -9.05 -0.92 -32.26
C TYR A 123 -9.22 -2.39 -31.87
N THR A 124 -8.91 -3.31 -32.78
CA THR A 124 -9.04 -4.77 -32.58
C THR A 124 -7.67 -5.40 -32.34
N PHE A 125 -7.48 -6.08 -31.21
CA PHE A 125 -6.30 -6.90 -30.93
C PHE A 125 -6.55 -8.34 -31.36
N ARG A 126 -5.54 -8.99 -31.94
CA ARG A 126 -5.62 -10.35 -32.51
C ARG A 126 -4.43 -11.22 -32.10
N VAL A 127 -4.71 -12.44 -31.66
CA VAL A 127 -3.68 -13.42 -31.24
C VAL A 127 -3.97 -14.84 -31.73
N ASP A 128 -2.95 -15.51 -32.27
CA ASP A 128 -2.98 -16.93 -32.61
C ASP A 128 -2.65 -17.77 -31.36
N MET A 129 -3.67 -18.48 -30.86
CA MET A 129 -3.59 -19.33 -29.67
C MET A 129 -3.29 -20.80 -30.01
N SER A 130 -3.05 -21.13 -31.28
CA SER A 130 -2.66 -22.49 -31.71
C SER A 130 -1.50 -23.11 -30.89
N PRO A 131 -0.43 -22.37 -30.50
CA PRO A 131 0.64 -22.93 -29.68
C PRO A 131 0.18 -23.49 -28.33
N VAL A 132 -0.83 -22.87 -27.72
CA VAL A 132 -1.37 -23.27 -26.42
C VAL A 132 -2.29 -24.46 -26.58
N LEU A 133 -3.24 -24.37 -27.51
CA LEU A 133 -4.23 -25.41 -27.78
C LEU A 133 -3.55 -26.72 -28.24
N GLN A 134 -2.50 -26.64 -29.05
CA GLN A 134 -1.72 -27.81 -29.46
C GLN A 134 -1.07 -28.51 -28.25
N GLN A 135 -0.49 -27.76 -27.31
CA GLN A 135 0.12 -28.36 -26.11
C GLN A 135 -0.92 -28.97 -25.17
N PHE A 136 -2.11 -28.36 -25.06
CA PHE A 136 -3.22 -28.98 -24.34
C PHE A 136 -3.62 -30.35 -24.90
N GLU A 137 -3.65 -30.51 -26.22
CA GLU A 137 -3.95 -31.82 -26.83
C GLU A 137 -2.79 -32.82 -26.72
N GLU A 138 -1.55 -32.37 -26.90
CA GLU A 138 -0.37 -33.24 -26.93
C GLU A 138 0.13 -33.65 -25.54
N LYS A 139 0.10 -32.73 -24.58
CA LYS A 139 0.72 -32.87 -23.25
C LYS A 139 -0.30 -32.87 -22.11
N GLY A 140 -1.52 -32.38 -22.36
CA GLY A 140 -2.52 -32.14 -21.31
C GLY A 140 -2.31 -30.84 -20.51
N TYR A 141 -1.31 -30.04 -20.87
CA TYR A 141 -1.00 -28.74 -20.25
C TYR A 141 -0.22 -27.86 -21.22
N TYR A 142 -0.28 -26.54 -20.99
CA TYR A 142 0.63 -25.56 -21.58
C TYR A 142 1.76 -25.27 -20.58
N GLU A 143 3.00 -25.20 -21.06
CA GLU A 143 4.16 -24.81 -20.26
C GLU A 143 4.59 -23.39 -20.67
N ALA A 144 4.59 -22.47 -19.70
CA ALA A 144 4.97 -21.08 -19.88
C ALA A 144 6.51 -20.91 -19.90
N PHE A 145 6.98 -19.70 -20.16
CA PHE A 145 8.42 -19.38 -20.29
C PHE A 145 9.25 -19.70 -19.04
N ASP A 146 8.63 -19.69 -17.86
CA ASP A 146 9.25 -19.97 -16.56
C ASP A 146 9.13 -21.45 -16.14
N GLY A 147 8.57 -22.30 -17.01
CA GLY A 147 8.30 -23.70 -16.72
C GLY A 147 7.03 -23.95 -15.89
N SER A 148 6.31 -22.90 -15.48
CA SER A 148 4.98 -23.05 -14.89
C SER A 148 4.01 -23.67 -15.90
N ARG A 149 3.01 -24.40 -15.40
CA ARG A 149 2.09 -25.17 -16.24
C ARG A 149 0.65 -24.79 -15.98
N VAL A 150 -0.09 -24.51 -17.05
CA VAL A 150 -1.55 -24.43 -17.03
C VAL A 150 -2.08 -25.79 -17.47
N ALA A 151 -2.70 -26.54 -16.56
CA ALA A 151 -3.32 -27.80 -16.93
C ALA A 151 -4.55 -27.55 -17.82
N LYS A 152 -4.76 -28.38 -18.85
CA LYS A 152 -5.96 -28.30 -19.70
C LYS A 152 -7.26 -28.41 -18.87
N ALA A 153 -7.21 -29.19 -17.79
CA ALA A 153 -8.34 -29.36 -16.87
C ALA A 153 -8.66 -28.09 -16.06
N ASP A 154 -7.69 -27.19 -15.89
CA ASP A 154 -7.82 -25.95 -15.12
C ASP A 154 -8.01 -24.73 -16.05
N PHE A 155 -8.05 -24.91 -17.38
CA PHE A 155 -8.21 -23.84 -18.36
C PHE A 155 -9.61 -23.19 -18.28
N LYS A 156 -9.63 -21.86 -18.32
CA LYS A 156 -10.84 -21.01 -18.28
C LYS A 156 -11.02 -20.27 -19.61
N ASN A 157 -10.21 -19.24 -19.86
CA ASN A 157 -10.27 -18.40 -21.07
C ASN A 157 -8.91 -17.73 -21.36
N PHE A 158 -8.85 -17.01 -22.48
CA PHE A 158 -7.74 -16.14 -22.86
C PHE A 158 -8.13 -14.66 -22.73
N TYR A 159 -7.19 -13.82 -22.33
CA TYR A 159 -7.40 -12.40 -22.03
C TYR A 159 -6.27 -11.54 -22.58
N ILE A 160 -6.48 -10.23 -22.63
CA ILE A 160 -5.45 -9.22 -22.90
C ILE A 160 -5.29 -8.28 -21.70
N ALA A 161 -4.04 -7.96 -21.36
CA ALA A 161 -3.67 -6.98 -20.32
C ALA A 161 -2.76 -5.92 -20.94
N GLY A 162 -2.75 -4.69 -20.43
CA GLY A 162 -1.90 -3.64 -21.01
C GLY A 162 -1.97 -2.29 -20.31
N GLY A 163 -1.12 -1.37 -20.74
CA GLY A 163 -0.91 -0.07 -20.08
C GLY A 163 -1.66 1.10 -20.70
N ALA A 164 -2.79 0.86 -21.37
CA ALA A 164 -3.50 1.88 -22.11
C ALA A 164 -5.03 1.64 -22.05
N GLU A 165 -5.76 2.55 -21.38
CA GLU A 165 -7.19 2.43 -21.11
C GLU A 165 -8.04 2.07 -22.36
N PRO A 166 -8.84 0.99 -22.34
CA PRO A 166 -9.33 0.29 -21.16
C PRO A 166 -8.49 -0.94 -20.76
N LEU A 167 -7.31 -1.13 -21.35
CA LEU A 167 -6.40 -2.16 -20.86
C LEU A 167 -5.89 -1.79 -19.47
N THR A 168 -5.77 -2.80 -18.62
CA THR A 168 -5.16 -2.72 -17.30
C THR A 168 -4.08 -3.79 -17.16
N TRP A 169 -3.10 -3.55 -16.29
CA TRP A 169 -2.14 -4.58 -15.86
C TRP A 169 -2.63 -5.38 -14.64
N ASP A 170 -3.85 -5.14 -14.16
CA ASP A 170 -4.52 -5.99 -13.18
C ASP A 170 -4.98 -7.29 -13.84
N PHE A 171 -4.05 -8.23 -13.94
CA PHE A 171 -4.29 -9.51 -14.59
C PHE A 171 -5.45 -10.29 -13.98
N VAL A 172 -5.76 -10.10 -12.69
CA VAL A 172 -6.70 -10.96 -11.95
C VAL A 172 -8.16 -10.51 -12.14
N ASN A 173 -8.38 -9.32 -12.71
CA ASN A 173 -9.71 -8.75 -12.95
C ASN A 173 -10.00 -8.52 -14.44
N LEU A 174 -9.22 -9.11 -15.35
CA LEU A 174 -9.38 -8.91 -16.78
C LEU A 174 -10.76 -9.33 -17.29
N GLU A 175 -11.38 -10.36 -16.70
CA GLU A 175 -12.75 -10.75 -17.05
C GLU A 175 -13.77 -9.69 -16.61
N GLU A 176 -13.63 -9.17 -15.39
CA GLU A 176 -14.51 -8.14 -14.84
C GLU A 176 -14.43 -6.82 -15.63
N GLU A 177 -13.23 -6.51 -16.14
CA GLU A 177 -12.97 -5.37 -17.04
C GLU A 177 -13.35 -5.65 -18.50
N GLY A 178 -13.90 -6.85 -18.80
CA GLY A 178 -14.38 -7.21 -20.13
C GLY A 178 -13.27 -7.41 -21.17
N LEU A 179 -12.07 -7.82 -20.73
CA LEU A 179 -10.86 -8.00 -21.55
C LEU A 179 -10.66 -9.45 -22.00
N GLN A 180 -11.72 -10.28 -21.95
CA GLN A 180 -11.71 -11.64 -22.47
C GLN A 180 -11.70 -11.65 -24.01
N LEU A 181 -10.76 -12.38 -24.61
CA LEU A 181 -10.68 -12.58 -26.05
C LEU A 181 -11.68 -13.63 -26.54
N GLN A 182 -12.13 -13.52 -27.78
CA GLN A 182 -13.12 -14.41 -28.39
C GLN A 182 -12.61 -14.97 -29.73
N ASP A 183 -12.84 -16.26 -29.97
CA ASP A 183 -12.66 -16.91 -31.27
C ASP A 183 -14.05 -17.24 -31.83
N SER A 184 -14.54 -16.40 -32.74
CA SER A 184 -15.92 -16.48 -33.25
C SER A 184 -16.09 -17.43 -34.44
N ASP A 185 -15.02 -17.76 -35.16
CA ASP A 185 -15.05 -18.58 -36.37
C ASP A 185 -14.33 -19.94 -36.22
N GLY A 186 -13.64 -20.16 -35.10
CA GLY A 186 -13.03 -21.42 -34.71
C GLY A 186 -11.70 -21.70 -35.38
N ASP A 187 -10.98 -20.66 -35.84
CA ASP A 187 -9.69 -20.78 -36.52
C ASP A 187 -8.48 -20.70 -35.55
N ASN A 188 -8.75 -20.57 -34.25
CA ASN A 188 -7.80 -20.34 -33.15
C ASN A 188 -7.19 -18.93 -33.11
N ILE A 189 -7.70 -17.98 -33.90
CA ILE A 189 -7.36 -16.56 -33.79
C ILE A 189 -8.39 -15.91 -32.86
N TYR A 190 -7.91 -15.49 -31.71
CA TYR A 190 -8.71 -14.85 -30.68
C TYR A 190 -8.61 -13.32 -30.83
N GLU A 191 -9.76 -12.65 -30.74
CA GLU A 191 -9.86 -11.21 -30.98
C GLU A 191 -10.64 -10.48 -29.89
N ILE A 192 -10.35 -9.19 -29.72
CA ILE A 192 -11.15 -8.24 -28.92
C ILE A 192 -11.08 -6.85 -29.54
N THR A 193 -12.21 -6.16 -29.62
CA THR A 193 -12.28 -4.76 -30.06
C THR A 193 -12.50 -3.85 -28.86
N LEU A 194 -11.56 -2.93 -28.64
CA LEU A 194 -11.57 -1.99 -27.52
C LEU A 194 -11.69 -0.55 -28.00
N LYS A 195 -12.29 0.30 -27.19
CA LYS A 195 -12.35 1.76 -27.41
C LYS A 195 -11.23 2.43 -26.64
N LEU A 196 -10.10 2.65 -27.31
CA LEU A 196 -8.93 3.32 -26.74
C LEU A 196 -9.15 4.84 -26.62
N ASN A 197 -8.42 5.47 -25.69
CA ASN A 197 -8.56 6.88 -25.35
C ASN A 197 -10.03 7.29 -25.11
N PRO A 198 -10.76 6.62 -24.21
CA PRO A 198 -12.17 6.92 -23.98
C PRO A 198 -12.32 8.36 -23.50
N TYR A 199 -13.22 9.11 -24.13
CA TYR A 199 -13.47 10.51 -23.80
C TYR A 199 -14.95 10.83 -23.88
N ASN A 200 -15.46 11.42 -22.81
CA ASN A 200 -16.81 11.96 -22.75
C ASN A 200 -16.73 13.47 -22.47
N PRO A 201 -17.14 14.35 -23.41
CA PRO A 201 -17.06 15.80 -23.25
C PRO A 201 -17.74 16.35 -21.99
N GLU A 202 -18.74 15.64 -21.46
CA GLU A 202 -19.47 16.04 -20.25
C GLU A 202 -18.60 16.00 -18.99
N ASP A 203 -17.55 15.15 -18.96
CA ASP A 203 -16.67 14.99 -17.79
C ASP A 203 -15.65 16.14 -17.63
N TYR A 204 -15.54 17.01 -18.66
CA TYR A 204 -14.54 18.07 -18.81
C TYR A 204 -15.14 19.49 -18.88
N LYS A 205 -16.40 19.65 -18.49
CA LYS A 205 -17.01 20.97 -18.24
C LYS A 205 -16.46 21.55 -16.93
N ASP A 206 -16.47 22.88 -16.85
CA ASP A 206 -16.21 23.58 -15.59
C ASP A 206 -17.14 23.03 -14.51
N LYS A 207 -16.56 22.65 -13.37
CA LYS A 207 -17.26 22.02 -12.26
C LYS A 207 -17.53 23.07 -11.19
N GLU A 208 -18.65 22.89 -10.51
CA GLU A 208 -18.99 23.63 -9.30
C GLU A 208 -19.37 22.65 -8.19
N TRP A 209 -18.96 22.98 -6.97
CA TRP A 209 -19.45 22.36 -5.75
C TRP A 209 -20.16 23.42 -4.94
N THR A 210 -21.39 23.12 -4.53
CA THR A 210 -22.14 23.92 -3.57
C THR A 210 -22.63 22.99 -2.47
N LEU A 211 -22.42 23.36 -1.22
CA LEU A 211 -22.88 22.59 -0.06
C LEU A 211 -24.39 22.32 -0.15
N THR A 212 -24.79 21.06 -0.08
CA THR A 212 -26.19 20.61 -0.11
C THR A 212 -26.65 20.01 1.22
N GLU A 213 -25.74 19.40 1.97
CA GLU A 213 -26.04 18.77 3.25
C GLU A 213 -26.07 19.77 4.42
N ASN A 214 -26.88 19.46 5.44
CA ASN A 214 -26.97 20.29 6.65
C ASN A 214 -25.83 19.97 7.64
N LEU A 215 -24.89 20.89 7.76
CA LEU A 215 -23.74 20.77 8.66
C LEU A 215 -23.91 21.43 10.04
N PHE A 216 -25.11 21.96 10.39
CA PHE A 216 -25.29 22.75 11.63
C PHE A 216 -24.95 21.98 12.92
N SER A 217 -25.15 20.67 12.93
CA SER A 217 -24.83 19.80 14.07
C SER A 217 -23.35 19.42 14.15
N ARG A 218 -22.54 19.77 13.14
CA ARG A 218 -21.12 19.43 13.01
C ARG A 218 -20.23 20.59 13.50
N PRO A 219 -18.93 20.33 13.72
CA PRO A 219 -17.97 21.40 13.97
C PRO A 219 -17.94 22.39 12.80
N GLN A 220 -17.82 23.68 13.11
CA GLN A 220 -17.78 24.75 12.11
C GLN A 220 -16.42 25.40 12.12
N TYR A 221 -15.71 25.32 11.00
CA TYR A 221 -14.40 25.93 10.83
C TYR A 221 -14.49 27.26 10.07
N LYS A 222 -13.70 28.23 10.49
CA LYS A 222 -13.51 29.50 9.79
C LYS A 222 -12.08 29.98 9.93
N SER A 223 -11.53 30.54 8.85
CA SER A 223 -10.19 31.13 8.85
C SER A 223 -10.05 32.28 7.87
N ASP A 224 -8.87 32.89 7.85
CA ASP A 224 -8.46 33.87 6.84
C ASP A 224 -8.02 33.20 5.52
N GLN A 225 -8.17 31.89 5.38
CA GLN A 225 -7.89 31.13 4.16
C GLN A 225 -9.18 30.46 3.65
N PRO A 226 -10.03 31.18 2.89
CA PRO A 226 -11.31 30.67 2.39
C PRO A 226 -11.25 29.30 1.70
N ILE A 227 -10.16 28.98 1.01
CA ILE A 227 -9.98 27.68 0.36
C ILE A 227 -9.97 26.52 1.38
N VAL A 228 -9.38 26.73 2.57
CA VAL A 228 -9.36 25.74 3.65
C VAL A 228 -10.77 25.57 4.22
N ASP A 229 -11.49 26.68 4.42
CA ASP A 229 -12.87 26.67 4.94
C ASP A 229 -13.81 25.90 4.01
N ALA A 230 -13.70 26.14 2.70
CA ALA A 230 -14.51 25.45 1.70
C ALA A 230 -14.20 23.95 1.62
N LEU A 231 -12.91 23.58 1.62
CA LEU A 231 -12.50 22.18 1.57
C LEU A 231 -12.81 21.40 2.86
N PHE A 232 -12.84 22.09 4.01
CA PHE A 232 -13.31 21.51 5.26
C PHE A 232 -14.81 21.16 5.17
N ASN A 233 -15.65 22.08 4.67
CA ASN A 233 -17.07 21.84 4.52
C ASN A 233 -17.39 20.79 3.44
N LEU A 234 -16.64 20.78 2.33
CA LEU A 234 -16.70 19.71 1.33
C LEU A 234 -16.43 18.35 1.98
N SER A 235 -15.34 18.23 2.73
CA SER A 235 -14.97 16.97 3.38
C SER A 235 -15.98 16.52 4.44
N LEU A 236 -16.62 17.46 5.16
CA LEU A 236 -17.72 17.15 6.09
C LEU A 236 -18.97 16.66 5.38
N GLU A 237 -19.34 17.26 4.25
CA GLU A 237 -20.46 16.80 3.44
C GLU A 237 -20.20 15.40 2.88
N GLU A 238 -19.02 15.18 2.29
CA GLU A 238 -18.63 13.86 1.77
C GLU A 238 -18.64 12.79 2.86
N ALA A 239 -18.20 13.12 4.07
CA ALA A 239 -18.28 12.23 5.23
C ALA A 239 -19.72 11.82 5.57
N ILE A 240 -20.69 12.74 5.51
CA ILE A 240 -22.11 12.42 5.72
C ILE A 240 -22.62 11.50 4.62
N LEU A 241 -22.28 11.79 3.36
CA LEU A 241 -22.70 10.99 2.21
C LEU A 241 -22.05 9.60 2.17
N ASN A 242 -21.00 9.38 2.96
CA ASN A 242 -20.31 8.11 3.14
C ASN A 242 -20.79 7.34 4.38
N ILE A 243 -21.90 7.71 5.00
CA ILE A 243 -22.55 6.87 6.02
C ILE A 243 -23.64 6.03 5.34
N GLU A 244 -23.49 4.71 5.41
CA GLU A 244 -24.44 3.75 4.85
C GLU A 244 -25.73 3.65 5.70
N PRO A 245 -26.84 3.15 5.12
CA PRO A 245 -28.09 2.95 5.86
C PRO A 245 -27.98 2.06 7.11
N ASP A 246 -27.00 1.16 7.16
CA ASP A 246 -26.73 0.31 8.33
C ASP A 246 -25.79 0.96 9.35
N SER A 247 -25.54 2.27 9.23
CA SER A 247 -24.66 3.05 10.11
C SER A 247 -23.21 2.57 10.10
N THR A 248 -22.73 2.12 8.95
CA THR A 248 -21.31 1.88 8.69
C THR A 248 -20.71 2.97 7.81
N LEU A 249 -19.40 3.13 7.88
CA LEU A 249 -18.64 3.97 6.96
C LEU A 249 -18.48 3.24 5.62
N ARG A 250 -18.83 3.93 4.54
CA ARG A 250 -18.49 3.58 3.16
C ARG A 250 -17.06 4.00 2.87
N THR A 251 -16.35 3.14 2.15
CA THR A 251 -14.93 3.35 1.81
C THR A 251 -14.75 4.44 0.76
N GLY A 252 -15.51 4.40 -0.33
CA GLY A 252 -15.57 5.52 -1.28
C GLY A 252 -16.81 5.44 -2.15
N ALA A 253 -17.07 6.47 -2.98
CA ALA A 253 -18.29 6.49 -3.80
C ALA A 253 -18.45 5.27 -4.73
N LYS A 254 -17.33 4.70 -5.22
CA LYS A 254 -17.31 3.47 -6.02
C LYS A 254 -17.13 2.18 -5.19
N TRP A 255 -16.74 2.29 -3.92
CA TRP A 255 -16.41 1.15 -3.07
C TRP A 255 -17.36 1.08 -1.88
N GLY A 256 -18.41 0.27 -2.05
CA GLY A 256 -19.33 -0.06 -0.97
C GLY A 256 -18.68 -0.94 0.09
N GLY A 257 -19.20 -0.86 1.32
CA GLY A 257 -18.81 -1.75 2.41
C GLY A 257 -17.57 -1.30 3.19
N VAL A 258 -17.22 -2.16 4.16
CA VAL A 258 -16.28 -1.87 5.23
C VAL A 258 -14.99 -2.68 5.07
N TRP A 259 -13.88 -1.94 5.00
CA TRP A 259 -12.53 -2.48 4.90
C TRP A 259 -11.77 -2.08 6.15
N THR A 260 -11.10 -3.04 6.80
CA THR A 260 -10.41 -2.89 8.09
C THR A 260 -9.45 -1.72 8.03
N ARG A 261 -8.60 -1.68 7.00
CA ARG A 261 -7.57 -0.65 6.90
C ARG A 261 -8.18 0.74 6.69
N ASP A 262 -9.17 0.79 5.81
CA ASP A 262 -9.84 2.00 5.36
C ASP A 262 -10.52 2.76 6.46
N ILE A 263 -11.33 2.05 7.23
CA ILE A 263 -11.95 2.67 8.39
C ILE A 263 -10.90 2.97 9.44
N SER A 264 -9.87 2.15 9.63
CA SER A 264 -9.01 2.26 10.81
C SER A 264 -8.18 3.54 10.81
N TYR A 265 -7.47 3.80 9.71
CA TYR A 265 -6.68 5.02 9.61
C TYR A 265 -7.55 6.26 9.43
N SER A 266 -8.74 6.15 8.82
CA SER A 266 -9.70 7.26 8.72
C SER A 266 -10.30 7.61 10.08
N ILE A 267 -10.58 6.62 10.93
CA ILE A 267 -11.02 6.80 12.31
C ILE A 267 -9.93 7.46 13.13
N PHE A 268 -8.68 7.03 12.98
CA PHE A 268 -7.55 7.71 13.61
C PHE A 268 -7.46 9.16 13.13
N LEU A 269 -7.51 9.42 11.83
CA LEU A 269 -7.38 10.78 11.31
C LEU A 269 -8.52 11.70 11.76
N ALA A 270 -9.78 11.25 11.68
CA ALA A 270 -10.94 12.12 11.89
C ALA A 270 -12.16 11.43 12.56
N PHE A 271 -12.51 10.19 12.21
CA PHE A 271 -13.85 9.67 12.57
C PHE A 271 -14.01 9.22 14.02
N ALA A 272 -12.93 9.06 14.79
CA ALA A 272 -13.02 8.78 16.23
C ALA A 272 -13.73 9.88 17.03
N TYR A 273 -13.71 11.14 16.54
CA TYR A 273 -14.34 12.28 17.21
C TYR A 273 -15.45 12.95 16.37
N HIS A 274 -15.52 12.68 15.06
CA HIS A 274 -16.65 13.10 14.24
C HIS A 274 -17.85 12.16 14.34
N GLU A 275 -17.61 10.84 14.32
CA GLU A 275 -18.66 9.81 14.23
C GLU A 275 -18.33 8.56 15.08
N PRO A 276 -18.11 8.70 16.40
CA PRO A 276 -17.60 7.61 17.24
C PRO A 276 -18.47 6.35 17.22
N GLU A 277 -19.80 6.49 17.17
CA GLU A 277 -20.71 5.34 17.15
C GLU A 277 -20.72 4.62 15.80
N VAL A 278 -20.73 5.37 14.68
CA VAL A 278 -20.59 4.80 13.33
C VAL A 278 -19.23 4.09 13.19
N ALA A 279 -18.17 4.67 13.76
CA ALA A 279 -16.83 4.10 13.80
C ALA A 279 -16.81 2.77 14.58
N LYS A 280 -17.41 2.69 15.77
CA LYS A 280 -17.54 1.43 16.53
C LYS A 280 -18.30 0.36 15.75
N ILE A 281 -19.45 0.72 15.14
CA ILE A 281 -20.27 -0.21 14.33
C ILE A 281 -19.45 -0.75 13.16
N SER A 282 -18.73 0.14 12.45
CA SER A 282 -17.88 -0.23 11.31
C SER A 282 -16.75 -1.17 11.74
N LEU A 283 -16.03 -0.85 12.81
CA LEU A 283 -14.96 -1.71 13.33
C LEU A 283 -15.47 -3.11 13.70
N MET A 284 -16.67 -3.21 14.26
CA MET A 284 -17.26 -4.50 14.65
C MET A 284 -17.69 -5.36 13.46
N LYS A 285 -17.90 -4.80 12.26
CA LYS A 285 -18.08 -5.59 11.02
C LYS A 285 -16.82 -6.37 10.65
N LYS A 286 -15.66 -5.93 11.14
CA LYS A 286 -14.35 -6.54 10.91
C LYS A 286 -13.87 -7.38 12.09
N VAL A 287 -14.81 -7.95 12.85
CA VAL A 287 -14.51 -8.84 13.97
C VAL A 287 -15.24 -10.17 13.80
N LYS A 288 -14.51 -11.28 13.82
CA LYS A 288 -15.06 -12.65 13.81
C LYS A 288 -14.32 -13.49 14.84
N ARG A 289 -15.04 -14.31 15.60
CA ARG A 289 -14.46 -15.14 16.69
C ARG A 289 -13.64 -14.32 17.71
N GLY A 290 -14.06 -13.09 17.98
CA GLY A 290 -13.37 -12.18 18.90
C GLY A 290 -11.95 -11.84 18.46
N ARG A 291 -11.69 -11.79 17.15
CA ARG A 291 -10.43 -11.40 16.50
C ARG A 291 -10.74 -10.45 15.35
N ILE A 292 -9.77 -9.60 15.06
CA ILE A 292 -9.80 -8.69 13.91
C ILE A 292 -9.67 -9.51 12.61
N ILE A 293 -10.53 -9.22 11.65
CA ILE A 293 -10.53 -9.78 10.30
C ILE A 293 -9.59 -8.94 9.43
N GLN A 294 -8.67 -9.59 8.73
CA GLN A 294 -7.89 -8.97 7.66
C GLN A 294 -8.78 -8.72 6.45
N ASP A 295 -8.54 -7.63 5.72
CA ASP A 295 -9.20 -7.43 4.43
C ASP A 295 -8.80 -8.52 3.44
N THR A 296 -9.68 -8.80 2.47
CA THR A 296 -9.31 -9.70 1.39
C THR A 296 -8.08 -9.17 0.68
N GLY A 297 -7.14 -10.03 0.30
CA GLY A 297 -5.87 -9.61 -0.28
C GLY A 297 -5.01 -10.78 -0.73
N SER A 298 -3.74 -10.47 -1.01
CA SER A 298 -2.71 -11.39 -1.49
C SER A 298 -2.80 -12.79 -0.87
N GLY A 299 -3.01 -13.81 -1.71
CA GLY A 299 -2.88 -15.21 -1.32
C GLY A 299 -3.93 -15.73 -0.33
N GLY A 300 -5.06 -15.05 -0.20
CA GLY A 300 -6.08 -15.36 0.79
C GLY A 300 -5.91 -14.62 2.11
N ALA A 301 -5.34 -13.42 2.03
CA ALA A 301 -5.15 -12.48 3.13
C ALA A 301 -4.37 -13.10 4.29
N TRP A 302 -4.82 -12.91 5.53
CA TRP A 302 -4.09 -13.37 6.71
C TRP A 302 -3.82 -14.88 6.66
N PRO A 303 -2.56 -15.32 6.89
CA PRO A 303 -1.44 -14.54 7.43
C PRO A 303 -0.51 -13.85 6.41
N VAL A 304 -0.77 -13.95 5.09
CA VAL A 304 0.06 -13.28 4.06
C VAL A 304 0.03 -11.77 4.24
N SER A 305 -1.16 -11.19 4.32
CA SER A 305 -1.36 -9.81 4.76
C SER A 305 -1.58 -9.78 6.27
N SER A 306 -0.86 -8.89 6.97
CA SER A 306 -0.81 -8.90 8.44
C SER A 306 -1.01 -7.53 9.09
N ASP A 307 -1.51 -6.55 8.34
CA ASP A 307 -1.75 -5.17 8.79
C ASP A 307 -3.14 -4.95 9.42
N ARG A 308 -3.94 -6.00 9.64
CA ARG A 308 -5.20 -5.95 10.40
C ARG A 308 -5.08 -5.28 11.77
N THR A 309 -3.89 -5.21 12.33
CA THR A 309 -3.62 -4.54 13.62
C THR A 309 -3.82 -3.03 13.57
N THR A 310 -3.98 -2.42 12.39
CA THR A 310 -4.45 -1.02 12.23
C THR A 310 -5.76 -0.76 12.95
N TRP A 311 -6.63 -1.76 13.06
CA TRP A 311 -7.86 -1.73 13.86
C TRP A 311 -7.61 -1.30 15.31
N ALA A 312 -6.48 -1.69 15.91
CA ALA A 312 -6.12 -1.31 17.27
C ALA A 312 -5.88 0.20 17.40
N LEU A 313 -5.31 0.85 16.38
CA LEU A 313 -5.11 2.30 16.35
C LEU A 313 -6.45 3.03 16.45
N ALA A 314 -7.41 2.61 15.62
CA ALA A 314 -8.75 3.17 15.56
C ALA A 314 -9.53 2.95 16.86
N ALA A 315 -9.52 1.72 17.38
CA ALA A 315 -10.24 1.37 18.58
C ALA A 315 -9.72 2.14 19.82
N TRP A 316 -8.40 2.32 19.89
CA TRP A 316 -7.79 3.15 20.93
C TRP A 316 -8.15 4.63 20.78
N GLU A 317 -8.13 5.16 19.57
CA GLU A 317 -8.51 6.56 19.33
C GLU A 317 -9.95 6.83 19.75
N ILE A 318 -10.89 5.92 19.44
CA ILE A 318 -12.29 6.00 19.89
C ILE A 318 -12.39 6.00 21.42
N TYR A 319 -11.61 5.17 22.12
CA TYR A 319 -11.61 5.20 23.58
C TYR A 319 -11.13 6.54 24.11
N LYS A 320 -10.03 7.08 23.58
CA LYS A 320 -9.49 8.38 24.03
C LYS A 320 -10.48 9.53 23.78
N THR A 321 -11.26 9.49 22.70
CA THR A 321 -12.25 10.52 22.38
C THR A 321 -13.55 10.40 23.17
N THR A 322 -13.95 9.18 23.55
CA THR A 322 -15.25 8.91 24.19
C THR A 322 -15.20 8.64 25.69
N GLY A 323 -14.10 8.07 26.19
CA GLY A 323 -13.99 7.54 27.55
C GLY A 323 -14.82 6.27 27.80
N ASP A 324 -15.34 5.62 26.76
CA ASP A 324 -16.23 4.46 26.88
C ASP A 324 -15.49 3.21 27.38
N MET A 325 -15.74 2.85 28.64
CA MET A 325 -15.12 1.70 29.29
C MET A 325 -15.65 0.35 28.81
N ASP A 326 -16.86 0.29 28.27
CA ASP A 326 -17.39 -0.96 27.72
C ASP A 326 -16.74 -1.24 26.36
N TRP A 327 -16.59 -0.20 25.53
CA TRP A 327 -15.78 -0.26 24.31
C TRP A 327 -14.33 -0.67 24.62
N LEU A 328 -13.70 -0.06 25.63
CA LEU A 328 -12.33 -0.40 26.03
C LEU A 328 -12.17 -1.90 26.31
N ARG A 329 -13.06 -2.49 27.13
CA ARG A 329 -13.01 -3.92 27.48
C ARG A 329 -13.18 -4.82 26.26
N GLN A 330 -14.15 -4.51 25.41
CA GLN A 330 -14.40 -5.28 24.20
C GLN A 330 -13.22 -5.22 23.22
N ALA A 331 -12.70 -4.02 22.96
CA ALA A 331 -11.56 -3.80 22.09
C ALA A 331 -10.29 -4.49 22.63
N HIS A 332 -10.04 -4.39 23.94
CA HIS A 332 -8.93 -5.06 24.61
C HIS A 332 -8.96 -6.57 24.35
N ASP A 333 -10.10 -7.24 24.56
CA ASP A 333 -10.21 -8.69 24.36
C ASP A 333 -9.97 -9.08 22.90
N ILE A 334 -10.49 -8.30 21.95
CA ILE A 334 -10.32 -8.53 20.51
C ILE A 334 -8.84 -8.39 20.12
N ILE A 335 -8.18 -7.30 20.53
CA ILE A 335 -6.77 -7.02 20.22
C ILE A 335 -5.89 -8.10 20.87
N ARG A 336 -6.14 -8.47 22.13
CA ARG A 336 -5.39 -9.52 22.84
C ARG A 336 -5.45 -10.85 22.10
N ASN A 337 -6.63 -11.26 21.65
CA ASN A 337 -6.80 -12.52 20.93
C ASN A 337 -6.09 -12.49 19.57
N THR A 338 -6.21 -11.38 18.83
CA THR A 338 -5.51 -11.18 17.55
C THR A 338 -3.99 -11.24 17.71
N LEU A 339 -3.42 -10.45 18.61
CA LEU A 339 -1.97 -10.39 18.81
C LEU A 339 -1.39 -11.71 19.37
N SER A 340 -2.21 -12.52 20.06
CA SER A 340 -1.81 -13.86 20.51
C SER A 340 -1.65 -14.85 19.36
N ASP A 341 -2.48 -14.76 18.32
CA ASP A 341 -2.36 -15.59 17.12
C ASP A 341 -1.21 -15.07 16.25
N ASP A 342 -1.13 -13.75 16.03
CA ASP A 342 -0.08 -13.11 15.25
C ASP A 342 1.32 -13.40 15.84
N TYR A 343 1.49 -13.36 17.16
CA TYR A 343 2.77 -13.69 17.80
C TYR A 343 3.26 -15.12 17.48
N LYS A 344 2.34 -16.07 17.24
CA LYS A 344 2.70 -17.46 16.94
C LYS A 344 2.94 -17.67 15.44
N VAL A 345 2.19 -16.97 14.59
CA VAL A 345 2.17 -17.20 13.13
C VAL A 345 3.10 -16.28 12.36
N LEU A 346 3.32 -15.05 12.84
CA LEU A 346 3.99 -13.99 12.07
C LEU A 346 5.35 -13.59 12.63
N LYS A 347 5.64 -13.83 13.92
CA LYS A 347 6.87 -13.33 14.54
C LYS A 347 8.09 -14.01 13.93
N SER A 348 9.00 -13.19 13.40
CA SER A 348 10.34 -13.59 13.00
C SER A 348 11.23 -13.77 14.24
N PRO A 349 11.77 -14.98 14.49
CA PRO A 349 12.71 -15.18 15.58
C PRO A 349 14.07 -14.50 15.30
N ARG A 350 14.38 -14.18 14.04
CA ARG A 350 15.65 -13.57 13.62
C ARG A 350 15.72 -12.09 13.97
N THR A 351 14.66 -11.35 13.67
CA THR A 351 14.64 -9.89 13.80
C THR A 351 13.80 -9.42 14.97
N GLY A 352 12.88 -10.25 15.48
CA GLY A 352 11.85 -9.85 16.44
C GLY A 352 10.65 -9.12 15.82
N MET A 353 10.75 -8.79 14.52
CA MET A 353 9.67 -8.20 13.73
C MET A 353 8.65 -9.27 13.30
N TYR A 354 7.63 -8.82 12.59
CA TYR A 354 6.51 -9.61 12.12
C TYR A 354 6.53 -9.65 10.59
N CYS A 355 6.30 -10.84 10.06
CA CYS A 355 6.25 -11.07 8.63
C CYS A 355 4.86 -10.74 8.06
N GLY A 356 4.81 -10.58 6.73
CA GLY A 356 3.61 -10.32 5.96
C GLY A 356 3.60 -8.95 5.30
N GLU A 357 2.65 -8.77 4.40
CA GLU A 357 2.54 -7.65 3.46
C GLU A 357 2.59 -6.26 4.12
N SER A 358 3.20 -5.31 3.41
CA SER A 358 3.18 -3.89 3.72
C SER A 358 1.75 -3.36 3.87
N SER A 359 1.53 -2.59 4.94
CA SER A 359 0.24 -1.97 5.17
C SER A 359 -0.15 -1.09 3.98
N PHE A 360 -1.41 -1.21 3.58
CA PHE A 360 -2.07 -0.53 2.45
C PHE A 360 -1.55 -0.77 1.04
N LEU A 361 -0.28 -1.12 0.88
CA LEU A 361 0.36 -1.44 -0.39
C LEU A 361 0.05 -2.89 -0.82
N ASP A 362 -1.23 -3.24 -0.85
CA ASP A 362 -1.77 -4.60 -0.99
C ASP A 362 -1.88 -5.09 -2.44
N TRP A 363 -1.61 -4.23 -3.42
CA TRP A 363 -1.44 -4.61 -4.82
C TRP A 363 0.03 -4.91 -5.06
N ARG A 364 0.41 -6.19 -4.91
CA ARG A 364 1.82 -6.56 -4.89
C ARG A 364 2.61 -6.16 -6.15
N GLU A 365 1.99 -6.14 -7.32
CA GLU A 365 2.64 -5.72 -8.58
C GLU A 365 3.12 -4.27 -8.52
N GLN A 366 2.51 -3.47 -7.63
CA GLN A 366 2.79 -2.06 -7.47
C GLN A 366 3.97 -1.78 -6.54
N THR A 367 4.38 -2.73 -5.69
CA THR A 367 5.32 -2.42 -4.58
C THR A 367 6.34 -3.51 -4.29
N TYR A 368 6.22 -4.69 -4.90
CA TYR A 368 7.15 -5.81 -4.79
C TYR A 368 7.76 -6.15 -6.15
N PRO A 369 8.96 -6.77 -6.17
CA PRO A 369 9.50 -7.33 -7.40
C PRO A 369 8.59 -8.43 -7.96
N LYS A 370 8.40 -8.46 -9.28
CA LYS A 370 7.46 -9.36 -9.96
C LYS A 370 7.65 -10.86 -9.67
N TRP A 371 8.85 -11.29 -9.27
CA TRP A 371 9.12 -12.69 -8.95
C TRP A 371 8.53 -13.13 -7.60
N MET A 372 8.20 -12.19 -6.70
CA MET A 372 7.66 -12.52 -5.38
C MET A 372 6.24 -13.05 -5.50
N SER A 373 6.06 -14.31 -5.09
CA SER A 373 4.75 -14.91 -4.90
C SER A 373 4.11 -14.45 -3.59
N ASN A 374 2.83 -14.77 -3.38
CA ASN A 374 2.15 -14.53 -2.11
C ASN A 374 2.86 -15.18 -0.90
N MET A 375 3.60 -16.28 -1.12
CA MET A 375 4.42 -16.89 -0.08
C MET A 375 5.64 -16.04 0.24
N ASP A 376 6.32 -15.50 -0.78
CA ASP A 376 7.47 -14.63 -0.56
C ASP A 376 7.04 -13.31 0.12
N ILE A 377 5.84 -12.81 -0.18
CA ILE A 377 5.24 -11.65 0.51
C ILE A 377 4.99 -11.97 1.99
N TYR A 378 4.45 -13.16 2.31
CA TYR A 378 4.33 -13.60 3.70
C TYR A 378 5.67 -13.55 4.44
N VAL A 379 6.79 -13.90 3.79
CA VAL A 379 8.13 -13.92 4.40
C VAL A 379 8.69 -12.51 4.65
N SER A 380 8.25 -11.51 3.86
CA SER A 380 8.75 -10.14 3.98
C SER A 380 8.44 -9.48 5.32
N GLU A 381 9.30 -8.57 5.79
CA GLU A 381 9.13 -7.83 7.04
C GLU A 381 9.08 -6.32 6.76
N ASN A 382 7.86 -5.77 6.75
CA ASN A 382 7.57 -4.42 6.23
C ASN A 382 7.57 -3.33 7.30
N LEU A 383 8.06 -2.13 6.96
CA LEU A 383 8.17 -0.99 7.87
C LEU A 383 6.81 -0.60 8.48
N GLY A 384 5.85 -0.19 7.64
CA GLY A 384 4.53 0.25 8.11
C GLY A 384 3.82 -0.80 8.95
N THR A 385 3.79 -2.06 8.49
CA THR A 385 3.17 -3.17 9.21
C THR A 385 3.80 -3.39 10.59
N ASN A 386 5.13 -3.33 10.69
CA ASN A 386 5.83 -3.52 11.97
C ASN A 386 5.67 -2.33 12.93
N VAL A 387 5.64 -1.10 12.41
CA VAL A 387 5.33 0.08 13.22
C VAL A 387 3.92 -0.02 13.81
N VAL A 388 2.94 -0.53 13.04
CA VAL A 388 1.58 -0.76 13.54
C VAL A 388 1.55 -1.90 14.57
N HIS A 389 2.26 -3.02 14.36
CA HIS A 389 2.36 -4.10 15.35
C HIS A 389 2.99 -3.62 16.66
N TYR A 390 4.06 -2.82 16.59
CA TYR A 390 4.67 -2.15 17.75
C TYR A 390 3.62 -1.32 18.49
N ARG A 391 2.89 -0.46 17.78
CA ARG A 391 1.90 0.43 18.40
C ARG A 391 0.72 -0.34 18.97
N ALA A 392 0.26 -1.40 18.30
CA ALA A 392 -0.84 -2.26 18.77
C ALA A 392 -0.48 -2.96 20.08
N HIS A 393 0.76 -3.42 20.26
CA HIS A 393 1.23 -4.01 21.52
C HIS A 393 1.28 -2.97 22.65
N LEU A 394 1.74 -1.74 22.38
CA LEU A 394 1.69 -0.66 23.37
C LEU A 394 0.26 -0.27 23.75
N ILE A 395 -0.63 -0.19 22.77
CA ILE A 395 -2.05 0.07 23.01
C ILE A 395 -2.63 -1.02 23.91
N LEU A 396 -2.39 -2.29 23.62
CA LEU A 396 -2.87 -3.39 24.45
C LEU A 396 -2.31 -3.31 25.87
N ALA A 397 -1.05 -2.93 26.03
CA ALA A 397 -0.43 -2.72 27.34
C ALA A 397 -1.14 -1.61 28.14
N GLU A 398 -1.43 -0.47 27.51
CA GLU A 398 -2.14 0.65 28.15
C GLU A 398 -3.58 0.29 28.50
N MET A 399 -4.30 -0.38 27.58
CA MET A 399 -5.65 -0.89 27.84
C MET A 399 -5.65 -1.86 29.04
N ALA A 400 -4.75 -2.83 29.05
CA ALA A 400 -4.61 -3.80 30.15
C ALA A 400 -4.28 -3.09 31.48
N LYS A 401 -3.39 -2.10 31.47
CA LYS A 401 -3.06 -1.30 32.66
C LYS A 401 -4.28 -0.55 33.21
N ILE A 402 -5.09 0.07 32.35
CA ILE A 402 -6.34 0.74 32.76
C ILE A 402 -7.34 -0.26 33.37
N LEU A 403 -7.40 -1.48 32.82
CA LEU A 403 -8.26 -2.55 33.30
C LEU A 403 -7.72 -3.29 34.54
N GLY A 404 -6.49 -2.99 34.99
CA GLY A 404 -5.84 -3.69 36.10
C GLY A 404 -5.33 -5.09 35.76
N GLU A 405 -5.09 -5.37 34.48
CA GLU A 405 -4.59 -6.65 33.96
C GLU A 405 -3.05 -6.67 33.77
N PRO A 406 -2.42 -7.87 33.69
CA PRO A 406 -1.01 -8.00 33.34
C PRO A 406 -0.72 -7.42 31.94
N HIS A 407 0.28 -6.55 31.85
CA HIS A 407 0.59 -5.79 30.62
C HIS A 407 2.06 -5.83 30.19
N ARG A 408 2.97 -6.20 31.11
CA ARG A 408 4.43 -6.09 30.90
C ARG A 408 4.94 -6.85 29.68
N ASN A 409 4.40 -8.04 29.42
CA ASN A 409 4.76 -8.86 28.26
C ASN A 409 4.43 -8.19 26.93
N TYR A 410 3.41 -7.32 26.87
CA TYR A 410 3.08 -6.58 25.65
C TYR A 410 4.07 -5.44 25.42
N THR A 411 4.49 -4.75 26.47
CA THR A 411 5.57 -3.75 26.39
C THR A 411 6.89 -4.38 25.96
N GLU A 412 7.26 -5.53 26.51
CA GLU A 412 8.49 -6.25 26.12
C GLU A 412 8.49 -6.64 24.64
N ARG A 413 7.35 -7.13 24.12
CA ARG A 413 7.20 -7.42 22.69
C ARG A 413 7.27 -6.17 21.81
N ALA A 414 6.68 -5.06 22.24
CA ALA A 414 6.79 -3.80 21.53
C ALA A 414 8.27 -3.37 21.42
N GLU A 415 9.03 -3.44 22.51
CA GLU A 415 10.46 -3.10 22.48
C GLU A 415 11.28 -4.03 21.57
N GLU A 416 10.96 -5.33 21.52
CA GLU A 416 11.57 -6.26 20.55
C GLU A 416 11.32 -5.82 19.09
N ILE A 417 10.08 -5.46 18.75
CA ILE A 417 9.72 -5.00 17.39
C ILE A 417 10.44 -3.69 17.07
N LYS A 418 10.40 -2.71 17.98
CA LYS A 418 11.07 -1.41 17.79
C LYS A 418 12.57 -1.57 17.60
N LYS A 419 13.21 -2.48 18.34
CA LYS A 419 14.61 -2.83 18.17
C LYS A 419 14.85 -3.44 16.79
N GLY A 420 14.02 -4.39 16.37
CA GLY A 420 14.09 -4.97 15.03
C GLY A 420 14.02 -3.93 13.91
N ILE A 421 13.05 -3.01 13.97
CA ILE A 421 12.93 -1.92 12.98
C ILE A 421 14.21 -1.08 12.93
N ASN A 422 14.72 -0.66 14.10
CA ASN A 422 15.90 0.19 14.16
C ASN A 422 17.21 -0.51 13.76
N ASP A 423 17.34 -1.80 13.99
CA ASP A 423 18.56 -2.54 13.68
C ASP A 423 18.63 -2.96 12.21
N TYR A 424 17.49 -3.30 11.61
CA TYR A 424 17.45 -3.93 10.29
C TYR A 424 16.94 -3.02 9.17
N LEU A 425 16.16 -1.98 9.48
CA LEU A 425 15.58 -1.09 8.46
C LEU A 425 16.21 0.30 8.43
N TRP A 426 16.89 0.76 9.49
CA TRP A 426 17.45 2.12 9.52
C TRP A 426 18.66 2.26 8.58
N MET A 427 18.58 3.18 7.61
CA MET A 427 19.68 3.49 6.68
C MET A 427 20.35 4.80 7.07
N ALA A 428 21.41 4.72 7.88
CA ALA A 428 22.08 5.89 8.44
C ALA A 428 22.67 6.83 7.36
N ASP A 429 23.05 6.31 6.20
CA ASP A 429 23.56 7.08 5.06
C ASP A 429 22.46 7.82 4.29
N LYS A 430 21.23 7.31 4.31
CA LYS A 430 20.05 7.92 3.70
C LYS A 430 19.28 8.84 4.66
N GLY A 431 19.38 8.56 5.96
CA GLY A 431 18.70 9.33 7.01
C GLY A 431 17.22 8.97 7.19
N TYR A 432 16.78 7.82 6.68
CA TYR A 432 15.43 7.28 6.77
C TYR A 432 15.45 5.74 6.78
N TYR A 433 14.32 5.07 7.00
CA TYR A 433 14.19 3.61 7.03
C TYR A 433 13.95 3.01 5.62
N GLY A 434 14.45 1.81 5.35
CA GLY A 434 14.11 1.08 4.13
C GLY A 434 12.70 0.50 4.19
N GLN A 435 12.09 0.33 3.01
CA GLN A 435 10.71 -0.12 2.81
C GLN A 435 10.40 -1.44 3.55
N TYR A 436 11.27 -2.45 3.37
CA TYR A 436 11.11 -3.79 3.97
C TYR A 436 12.35 -4.66 3.81
N LEU A 437 12.40 -5.78 4.56
CA LEU A 437 13.23 -6.94 4.26
C LEU A 437 12.48 -7.93 3.37
N TYR A 438 13.13 -8.47 2.33
CA TYR A 438 12.52 -9.42 1.40
C TYR A 438 13.51 -10.47 0.88
N GLY A 439 13.00 -11.61 0.42
CA GLY A 439 13.79 -12.77 0.01
C GLY A 439 13.09 -14.06 0.39
N ARG A 440 13.85 -15.15 0.47
CA ARG A 440 13.37 -16.45 0.98
C ARG A 440 14.10 -16.79 2.26
N GLN A 441 15.19 -17.56 2.18
CA GLN A 441 15.96 -17.94 3.36
C GLN A 441 16.81 -16.77 3.87
N TYR A 442 17.42 -16.02 2.96
CA TYR A 442 18.24 -14.87 3.28
C TYR A 442 17.57 -13.60 2.78
N LEU A 443 17.24 -12.69 3.69
CA LEU A 443 16.54 -11.45 3.35
C LEU A 443 17.54 -10.33 3.03
N ASN A 444 17.20 -9.47 2.08
CA ASN A 444 17.88 -8.21 1.81
C ASN A 444 16.94 -7.04 2.09
N LEU A 445 17.53 -5.89 2.44
CA LEU A 445 16.80 -4.64 2.60
C LEU A 445 16.43 -4.08 1.22
N SER A 446 15.17 -3.67 1.05
CA SER A 446 14.78 -2.75 -0.02
C SER A 446 15.10 -1.32 0.43
N PRO A 447 16.07 -0.62 -0.17
CA PRO A 447 16.47 0.72 0.26
C PRO A 447 15.50 1.82 -0.18
N ARG A 448 14.35 1.44 -0.76
CA ARG A 448 13.29 2.38 -1.15
C ARG A 448 12.71 3.04 0.10
N PHE A 449 12.32 4.29 -0.05
CA PHE A 449 11.51 5.03 0.91
C PHE A 449 10.04 4.58 0.82
N GLU A 450 9.33 4.57 1.95
CA GLU A 450 7.90 4.26 2.06
C GLU A 450 7.21 5.24 3.01
N ALA A 451 6.33 6.08 2.47
CA ALA A 451 5.92 7.31 3.16
C ALA A 451 5.05 7.09 4.40
N LEU A 452 4.15 6.12 4.39
CA LEU A 452 3.25 5.88 5.52
C LEU A 452 4.02 5.28 6.70
N GLY A 453 4.82 4.25 6.49
CA GLY A 453 5.63 3.63 7.54
C GLY A 453 6.62 4.61 8.18
N GLU A 454 7.22 5.49 7.39
CA GLU A 454 8.09 6.56 7.86
C GLU A 454 7.33 7.58 8.72
N ALA A 455 6.16 8.03 8.25
CA ALA A 455 5.31 8.92 9.01
C ALA A 455 4.87 8.28 10.35
N LEU A 456 4.45 7.01 10.33
CA LEU A 456 4.05 6.29 11.53
C LEU A 456 5.23 6.07 12.48
N ALA A 457 6.44 5.82 11.97
CA ALA A 457 7.63 5.65 12.79
C ALA A 457 7.95 6.92 13.59
N VAL A 458 7.73 8.09 12.99
CA VAL A 458 7.80 9.40 13.68
C VAL A 458 6.64 9.58 14.66
N LEU A 459 5.41 9.32 14.23
CA LEU A 459 4.21 9.58 15.04
C LEU A 459 4.13 8.71 16.29
N PHE A 460 4.59 7.46 16.22
CA PHE A 460 4.57 6.50 17.33
C PHE A 460 5.91 6.37 18.07
N ASP A 461 6.88 7.24 17.79
CA ASP A 461 8.17 7.30 18.49
C ASP A 461 8.98 6.00 18.36
N VAL A 462 8.88 5.32 17.21
CA VAL A 462 9.82 4.27 16.81
C VAL A 462 11.15 4.91 16.41
N ALA A 463 11.08 6.00 15.65
CA ALA A 463 12.15 6.95 15.44
C ALA A 463 12.31 7.81 16.70
N ASP A 464 13.53 7.91 17.22
CA ASP A 464 13.86 8.93 18.21
C ASP A 464 13.80 10.34 17.58
N LYS A 465 13.97 11.38 18.40
CA LYS A 465 13.81 12.76 17.95
C LYS A 465 14.78 13.12 16.82
N GLU A 466 16.03 12.68 16.92
CA GLU A 466 17.07 12.94 15.94
C GLU A 466 16.76 12.23 14.62
N LYS A 467 16.37 10.95 14.67
CA LYS A 467 15.91 10.20 13.49
C LYS A 467 14.67 10.84 12.88
N ALA A 468 13.69 11.25 13.68
CA ALA A 468 12.48 11.89 13.17
C ALA A 468 12.77 13.19 12.40
N GLN A 469 13.69 14.00 12.90
CA GLN A 469 14.15 15.20 12.18
C GLN A 469 14.90 14.83 10.89
N SER A 470 15.74 13.79 10.94
CA SER A 470 16.44 13.27 9.77
C SER A 470 15.49 12.77 8.69
N ILE A 471 14.51 11.92 9.04
CA ILE A 471 13.52 11.35 8.11
C ILE A 471 12.83 12.48 7.36
N ILE A 472 12.21 13.41 8.09
CA ILE A 472 11.45 14.50 7.46
C ILE A 472 12.34 15.41 6.58
N ALA A 473 13.61 15.58 6.93
CA ALA A 473 14.54 16.42 6.16
C ALA A 473 15.15 15.72 4.94
N GLN A 474 15.38 14.40 5.00
CA GLN A 474 16.12 13.64 3.99
C GLN A 474 15.23 12.84 3.05
N SER A 475 13.99 12.53 3.44
CA SER A 475 13.09 11.74 2.61
C SER A 475 12.73 12.47 1.31
N PRO A 476 12.68 11.75 0.18
CA PRO A 476 12.35 12.32 -1.12
C PRO A 476 10.88 12.76 -1.18
N VAL A 477 10.64 13.97 -1.64
CA VAL A 477 9.29 14.51 -1.90
C VAL A 477 9.26 15.06 -3.33
N THR A 478 8.15 14.89 -4.06
CA THR A 478 8.00 15.38 -5.45
C THR A 478 7.12 16.62 -5.51
N ASP A 479 6.99 17.25 -6.68
CA ASP A 479 6.32 18.54 -6.85
C ASP A 479 4.86 18.58 -6.37
N PHE A 480 4.16 17.44 -6.41
CA PHE A 480 2.74 17.34 -6.05
C PHE A 480 2.51 16.71 -4.67
N GLY A 481 3.56 16.32 -3.94
CA GLY A 481 3.45 15.67 -2.63
C GLY A 481 4.45 14.54 -2.40
N VAL A 482 4.28 13.83 -1.30
CA VAL A 482 5.05 12.63 -0.97
C VAL A 482 4.45 11.43 -1.71
N THR A 483 5.29 10.70 -2.45
CA THR A 483 4.88 9.48 -3.14
C THR A 483 4.80 8.32 -2.16
N CYS A 484 3.94 7.33 -2.42
CA CYS A 484 3.82 6.17 -1.53
C CYS A 484 5.14 5.42 -1.37
N ILE A 485 5.90 5.27 -2.45
CA ILE A 485 7.27 4.74 -2.47
C ILE A 485 8.21 5.61 -3.32
N TYR A 486 9.53 5.54 -3.07
CA TYR A 486 10.53 6.20 -3.92
C TYR A 486 11.91 5.50 -3.87
N PRO A 487 12.67 5.41 -4.98
CA PRO A 487 12.23 5.72 -6.35
C PRO A 487 11.14 4.75 -6.82
N GLN A 488 10.42 5.16 -7.87
CA GLN A 488 9.37 4.36 -8.48
C GLN A 488 9.92 3.09 -9.15
N ILE A 489 9.04 2.13 -9.39
CA ILE A 489 9.31 0.88 -10.10
C ILE A 489 9.06 1.10 -11.60
N PRO A 490 10.04 0.80 -12.48
CA PRO A 490 9.88 1.03 -13.91
C PRO A 490 8.85 0.08 -14.53
N GLY A 491 8.08 0.59 -15.50
CA GLY A 491 7.13 -0.22 -16.27
C GLY A 491 5.88 -0.68 -15.50
N ILE A 492 5.59 -0.04 -14.36
CA ILE A 492 4.38 -0.25 -13.56
C ILE A 492 3.54 1.04 -13.60
N PRO A 493 2.27 0.96 -14.00
CA PRO A 493 1.38 2.11 -14.10
C PRO A 493 1.07 2.73 -12.71
N PRO A 494 0.68 4.01 -12.65
CA PRO A 494 0.41 4.68 -11.39
C PRO A 494 -0.76 4.05 -10.60
N TYR A 495 -0.54 3.73 -9.33
CA TYR A 495 -1.58 3.49 -8.32
C TYR A 495 -0.96 3.62 -6.93
N HIS A 496 -0.28 2.57 -6.45
CA HIS A 496 0.64 2.70 -5.30
C HIS A 496 2.04 3.10 -5.78
N ASN A 497 2.53 2.48 -6.85
CA ASN A 497 3.72 2.97 -7.56
C ASN A 497 3.38 4.28 -8.26
N ASP A 498 4.30 5.22 -8.33
CA ASP A 498 4.12 6.50 -9.03
C ASP A 498 2.84 7.26 -8.62
N GLY A 499 2.36 7.00 -7.40
CA GLY A 499 1.11 7.52 -6.87
C GLY A 499 1.34 8.35 -5.61
N ILE A 500 0.51 9.38 -5.45
CA ILE A 500 0.38 10.18 -4.23
C ILE A 500 -1.03 9.96 -3.69
N TRP A 501 -1.10 9.50 -2.44
CA TRP A 501 -2.36 9.26 -1.74
C TRP A 501 -2.56 10.36 -0.69
N PRO A 502 -3.65 11.16 -0.73
CA PRO A 502 -3.85 12.29 0.18
C PRO A 502 -3.84 11.93 1.66
N PHE A 503 -4.26 10.71 2.02
CA PHE A 503 -4.22 10.25 3.40
C PHE A 503 -2.78 9.96 3.87
N VAL A 504 -1.93 9.38 3.01
CA VAL A 504 -0.51 9.17 3.28
C VAL A 504 0.17 10.53 3.45
N GLN A 505 -0.13 11.47 2.55
CA GLN A 505 0.31 12.86 2.67
C GLN A 505 -0.14 13.48 4.00
N SER A 506 -1.34 13.17 4.48
CA SER A 506 -1.83 13.67 5.76
C SER A 506 -1.05 13.11 6.95
N TYR A 507 -0.76 11.80 6.98
CA TYR A 507 0.13 11.23 8.00
C TYR A 507 1.54 11.84 7.93
N TRP A 508 2.07 12.04 6.73
CA TRP A 508 3.36 12.71 6.51
C TRP A 508 3.34 14.15 7.05
N ASN A 509 2.25 14.90 6.84
CA ASN A 509 2.08 16.24 7.38
C ASN A 509 2.05 16.23 8.92
N LEU A 510 1.35 15.27 9.54
CA LEU A 510 1.37 15.12 11.00
C LEU A 510 2.77 14.81 11.52
N ALA A 511 3.53 13.96 10.82
CA ALA A 511 4.91 13.66 11.16
C ALA A 511 5.83 14.88 11.00
N ALA A 512 5.68 15.65 9.93
CA ALA A 512 6.42 16.90 9.69
C ALA A 512 6.11 17.95 10.76
N ALA A 513 4.85 18.08 11.17
CA ALA A 513 4.43 18.95 12.27
C ALA A 513 5.08 18.52 13.59
N LYS A 514 5.07 17.21 13.91
CA LYS A 514 5.70 16.65 15.12
C LYS A 514 7.22 16.85 15.13
N ALA A 515 7.89 16.65 14.00
CA ALA A 515 9.34 16.86 13.85
C ALA A 515 9.74 18.34 13.82
N GLY A 516 8.78 19.23 13.54
CA GLY A 516 8.97 20.68 13.48
C GLY A 516 9.63 21.16 12.19
N ASN A 517 9.31 20.56 11.04
CA ASN A 517 9.79 21.01 9.72
C ASN A 517 8.69 21.77 8.97
N GLU A 518 8.78 23.11 8.97
CA GLU A 518 7.78 24.00 8.38
C GLU A 518 7.67 23.85 6.85
N GLN A 519 8.80 23.68 6.14
CA GLN A 519 8.79 23.62 4.67
C GLN A 519 8.08 22.37 4.16
N VAL A 520 8.38 21.22 4.77
CA VAL A 520 7.73 19.94 4.43
C VAL A 520 6.24 19.99 4.76
N LEU A 521 5.87 20.56 5.92
CA LEU A 521 4.48 20.73 6.30
C LEU A 521 3.72 21.65 5.33
N ASN A 522 4.28 22.81 4.98
CA ASN A 522 3.63 23.76 4.07
C ASN A 522 3.44 23.15 2.67
N HIS A 523 4.46 22.45 2.15
CA HIS A 523 4.37 21.72 0.89
C HIS A 523 3.24 20.67 0.91
N GLY A 524 3.20 19.85 1.96
CA GLY A 524 2.20 18.80 2.05
C GLY A 524 0.77 19.29 2.33
N LEU A 525 0.60 20.42 3.04
CA LEU A 525 -0.70 21.10 3.13
C LEU A 525 -1.15 21.60 1.76
N ALA A 526 -0.23 22.22 1.01
CA ALA A 526 -0.51 22.72 -0.33
C ALA A 526 -0.89 21.60 -1.30
N ALA A 527 -0.25 20.42 -1.23
CA ALA A 527 -0.59 19.24 -2.01
C ALA A 527 -2.05 18.79 -1.81
N ILE A 528 -2.50 18.67 -0.55
CA ILE A 528 -3.88 18.27 -0.22
C ILE A 528 -4.90 19.31 -0.71
N TYR A 529 -4.65 20.60 -0.42
CA TYR A 529 -5.58 21.66 -0.82
C TYR A 529 -5.63 21.88 -2.32
N ARG A 530 -4.50 21.69 -3.01
CA ARG A 530 -4.43 21.71 -4.47
C ARG A 530 -5.29 20.61 -5.08
N ALA A 531 -5.12 19.37 -4.64
CA ALA A 531 -5.91 18.24 -5.14
C ALA A 531 -7.42 18.43 -4.88
N GLY A 532 -7.82 18.66 -3.62
CA GLY A 532 -9.23 18.86 -3.28
C GLY A 532 -9.86 20.07 -3.97
N GLY A 533 -9.11 21.17 -4.11
CA GLY A 533 -9.56 22.39 -4.76
C GLY A 533 -9.74 22.23 -6.26
N LEU A 534 -8.76 21.68 -6.98
CA LEU A 534 -8.87 21.48 -8.42
C LEU A 534 -9.90 20.41 -8.78
N PHE A 535 -10.02 19.34 -7.99
CA PHE A 535 -10.88 18.22 -8.32
C PHE A 535 -12.32 18.35 -7.80
N LEU A 536 -12.55 19.27 -6.86
CA LEU A 536 -13.83 19.48 -6.16
C LEU A 536 -14.36 18.22 -5.45
N THR A 537 -13.46 17.35 -5.02
CA THR A 537 -13.74 16.16 -4.22
C THR A 537 -12.43 15.63 -3.63
N ASN A 538 -12.52 14.78 -2.60
CA ASN A 538 -11.36 14.03 -2.10
C ASN A 538 -11.24 12.70 -2.85
N TYR A 539 -10.38 12.65 -3.88
CA TYR A 539 -10.01 11.42 -4.59
C TYR A 539 -9.07 10.53 -3.75
N GLU A 540 -9.02 9.24 -4.07
CA GLU A 540 -8.16 8.26 -3.38
C GLU A 540 -6.67 8.52 -3.63
N ASN A 541 -6.30 8.78 -4.87
CA ASN A 541 -4.91 8.96 -5.28
C ASN A 541 -4.81 9.86 -6.54
N PHE A 542 -3.59 10.23 -6.90
CA PHE A 542 -3.27 10.90 -8.17
C PHE A 542 -1.82 10.61 -8.59
N VAL A 543 -1.52 10.78 -9.88
CA VAL A 543 -0.22 10.47 -10.48
C VAL A 543 0.86 11.43 -9.96
N ALA A 544 2.00 10.89 -9.49
CA ALA A 544 3.07 11.69 -8.90
C ALA A 544 3.78 12.62 -9.89
N GLY A 545 3.87 12.22 -11.16
CA GLY A 545 4.53 13.01 -12.20
C GLY A 545 3.71 14.17 -12.78
N THR A 546 2.37 14.07 -12.77
CA THR A 546 1.47 15.06 -13.41
C THR A 546 0.55 15.76 -12.42
N GLY A 547 0.39 15.18 -11.23
CA GLY A 547 -0.59 15.61 -10.24
C GLY A 547 -2.03 15.33 -10.68
N ASP A 548 -2.27 14.52 -11.71
CA ASP A 548 -3.62 14.28 -12.24
C ASP A 548 -4.30 13.07 -11.60
N PHE A 549 -5.61 13.16 -11.37
CA PHE A 549 -6.39 12.03 -10.81
C PHE A 549 -6.76 11.00 -11.88
N LEU A 550 -6.72 11.38 -13.17
CA LEU A 550 -6.77 10.45 -14.30
C LEU A 550 -5.35 10.01 -14.66
N GLY A 551 -5.20 8.72 -15.00
CA GLY A 551 -3.91 8.07 -15.24
C GLY A 551 -3.45 7.11 -14.13
N THR A 552 -4.25 6.99 -13.06
CA THR A 552 -4.09 5.94 -12.05
C THR A 552 -4.96 4.72 -12.41
N GLU A 553 -4.52 3.50 -12.10
CA GLU A 553 -5.25 2.26 -12.44
C GLU A 553 -6.70 2.27 -11.94
N ILE A 554 -6.90 2.59 -10.66
CA ILE A 554 -8.23 2.76 -10.05
C ILE A 554 -8.29 3.97 -9.14
N ASN A 555 -9.48 4.57 -9.05
CA ASN A 555 -9.73 5.76 -8.24
C ASN A 555 -11.24 5.98 -7.97
N SER A 556 -11.58 6.61 -6.84
CA SER A 556 -12.93 7.04 -6.50
C SER A 556 -12.91 8.42 -5.86
N HIS A 557 -13.92 9.20 -6.21
CA HIS A 557 -14.28 10.40 -5.48
C HIS A 557 -14.90 10.04 -4.12
N ARG A 558 -14.98 11.02 -3.21
CA ARG A 558 -15.42 10.83 -1.83
C ARG A 558 -14.70 9.67 -1.14
N MET A 559 -13.38 9.59 -1.27
CA MET A 559 -12.60 8.54 -0.61
C MET A 559 -12.45 8.83 0.88
N LEU A 560 -12.84 7.86 1.72
CA LEU A 560 -12.95 7.99 3.18
C LEU A 560 -11.63 8.44 3.82
N TRP A 561 -10.52 7.89 3.36
CA TRP A 561 -9.19 8.24 3.83
C TRP A 561 -8.82 9.68 3.53
N SER A 562 -9.03 10.09 2.29
CA SER A 562 -8.60 11.40 1.79
C SER A 562 -9.42 12.52 2.44
N MET A 563 -10.73 12.32 2.60
CA MET A 563 -11.56 13.28 3.35
C MET A 563 -11.17 13.34 4.84
N ALA A 564 -10.86 12.19 5.46
CA ALA A 564 -10.38 12.17 6.85
C ALA A 564 -9.03 12.89 6.97
N GLY A 565 -8.15 12.73 5.99
CA GLY A 565 -6.87 13.43 5.88
C GLY A 565 -7.03 14.94 5.82
N ASN A 566 -7.94 15.43 4.96
CA ASN A 566 -8.26 16.86 4.87
C ASN A 566 -8.79 17.41 6.20
N LEU A 567 -9.77 16.74 6.82
CA LEU A 567 -10.31 17.11 8.14
C LEU A 567 -9.23 17.13 9.23
N ALA A 568 -8.27 16.19 9.18
CA ALA A 568 -7.16 16.12 10.13
C ALA A 568 -6.23 17.33 10.04
N MET A 569 -6.09 17.99 8.89
CA MET A 569 -5.27 19.21 8.79
C MET A 569 -5.84 20.33 9.68
N VAL A 570 -7.16 20.49 9.73
CA VAL A 570 -7.79 21.45 10.64
C VAL A 570 -7.67 20.98 12.09
N HIS A 571 -8.09 19.75 12.38
CA HIS A 571 -8.22 19.28 13.77
C HIS A 571 -6.86 19.02 14.45
N ARG A 572 -5.95 18.34 13.76
CA ARG A 572 -4.70 17.83 14.34
C ARG A 572 -3.51 18.75 14.08
N VAL A 573 -3.48 19.49 12.97
CA VAL A 573 -2.40 20.45 12.68
C VAL A 573 -2.78 21.85 13.19
N PHE A 574 -3.89 22.42 12.70
CA PHE A 574 -4.22 23.81 13.02
C PHE A 574 -4.77 24.01 14.43
N MET A 575 -5.67 23.16 14.90
CA MET A 575 -6.11 23.20 16.30
C MET A 575 -5.14 22.44 17.22
N GLY A 576 -4.29 21.58 16.66
CA GLY A 576 -3.26 20.88 17.42
C GLY A 576 -3.78 19.77 18.34
N MET A 577 -4.92 19.15 18.02
CA MET A 577 -5.59 18.23 18.93
C MET A 577 -4.94 16.85 18.99
N SER A 578 -4.47 16.49 20.19
CA SER A 578 -3.97 15.15 20.53
C SER A 578 -4.79 14.57 21.68
N PHE A 579 -5.60 13.55 21.39
CA PHE A 579 -6.40 12.87 22.40
C PHE A 579 -5.51 11.94 23.22
N GLU A 580 -5.68 11.97 24.54
CA GLU A 580 -5.02 11.13 25.54
C GLU A 580 -6.09 10.36 26.34
N ALA A 581 -5.69 9.37 27.14
CA ALA A 581 -6.67 8.57 27.88
C ALA A 581 -7.44 9.41 28.93
N ASP A 582 -6.75 10.38 29.51
CA ASP A 582 -7.17 11.26 30.60
C ASP A 582 -7.50 12.70 30.16
N GLY A 583 -7.44 13.03 28.87
CA GLY A 583 -7.75 14.37 28.40
C GLY A 583 -7.41 14.65 26.94
N LEU A 584 -7.45 15.93 26.57
CA LEU A 584 -7.13 16.45 25.25
C LEU A 584 -5.99 17.46 25.37
N ARG A 585 -4.88 17.22 24.67
CA ARG A 585 -3.73 18.15 24.61
C ARG A 585 -3.77 18.99 23.35
N PHE A 586 -3.42 20.26 23.48
CA PHE A 586 -3.28 21.19 22.36
C PHE A 586 -1.80 21.46 22.04
N SER A 587 -1.43 21.27 20.79
CA SER A 587 -0.11 21.55 20.23
C SER A 587 -0.20 21.98 18.75
N PRO A 588 -0.84 23.13 18.45
CA PRO A 588 -1.03 23.58 17.07
C PRO A 588 0.31 23.91 16.40
N VAL A 589 0.38 23.63 15.10
CA VAL A 589 1.55 23.91 14.25
C VAL A 589 1.08 24.65 13.01
N ILE A 590 1.34 25.95 12.97
CA ILE A 590 0.82 26.85 11.94
C ILE A 590 2.00 27.43 11.14
N PRO A 591 2.18 27.06 9.86
CA PRO A 591 3.19 27.71 9.03
C PRO A 591 2.96 29.22 8.93
N GLY A 592 4.02 30.01 8.81
CA GLY A 592 3.95 31.47 8.70
C GLY A 592 3.17 31.98 7.49
N SER A 593 2.99 31.13 6.47
CA SER A 593 2.16 31.37 5.29
C SER A 593 0.65 31.26 5.55
N TYR A 594 0.23 30.75 6.72
CA TYR A 594 -1.17 30.65 7.15
C TYR A 594 -1.47 31.59 8.34
N PRO A 595 -1.22 32.91 8.22
CA PRO A 595 -1.38 33.84 9.34
C PRO A 595 -2.85 34.00 9.75
N GLY A 596 -3.06 34.84 10.76
CA GLY A 596 -4.39 35.30 11.15
C GLY A 596 -5.05 34.45 12.22
N THR A 597 -6.39 34.44 12.20
CA THR A 597 -7.20 33.73 13.20
C THR A 597 -7.90 32.53 12.58
N LYS A 598 -7.95 31.42 13.32
CA LYS A 598 -8.65 30.19 12.95
C LYS A 598 -9.60 29.81 14.07
N THR A 599 -10.86 29.55 13.76
CA THR A 599 -11.87 29.17 14.76
C THR A 599 -12.51 27.84 14.40
N LEU A 600 -12.62 26.93 15.37
CA LEU A 600 -13.39 25.71 15.30
C LEU A 600 -14.48 25.75 16.39
N SER A 601 -15.73 25.93 15.98
CA SER A 601 -16.89 26.05 16.87
C SER A 601 -17.65 24.74 16.96
N ASN A 602 -18.41 24.52 18.04
CA ASN A 602 -19.30 23.36 18.20
C ASN A 602 -18.56 22.01 18.08
N PHE A 603 -17.29 21.94 18.53
CA PHE A 603 -16.54 20.68 18.56
C PHE A 603 -16.91 19.89 19.81
N ARG A 604 -17.44 18.68 19.65
CA ARG A 604 -17.85 17.84 20.78
C ARG A 604 -16.71 16.95 21.24
N TYR A 605 -16.42 16.97 22.54
CA TYR A 605 -15.45 16.09 23.18
C TYR A 605 -16.00 15.61 24.52
N ARG A 606 -16.31 14.31 24.61
CA ARG A 606 -16.94 13.70 25.79
C ARG A 606 -18.17 14.51 26.24
N GLY A 607 -18.18 15.00 27.48
CA GLY A 607 -19.26 15.81 28.04
C GLY A 607 -19.22 17.29 27.66
N ALA A 608 -18.22 17.73 26.89
CA ALA A 608 -17.98 19.14 26.57
C ALA A 608 -18.27 19.49 25.10
N THR A 609 -18.66 20.74 24.89
CA THR A 609 -18.69 21.41 23.59
C THR A 609 -17.64 22.51 23.61
N LEU A 610 -16.65 22.43 22.74
CA LEU A 610 -15.51 23.32 22.67
C LEU A 610 -15.65 24.29 21.50
N ASN A 611 -15.38 25.56 21.78
CA ASN A 611 -15.19 26.61 20.79
C ASN A 611 -13.71 27.06 20.85
N ILE A 612 -12.92 26.62 19.88
CA ILE A 612 -11.46 26.77 19.88
C ILE A 612 -11.09 27.90 18.93
N THR A 613 -10.28 28.85 19.40
CA THR A 613 -9.69 29.92 18.60
C THR A 613 -8.17 29.85 18.66
N VAL A 614 -7.51 29.81 17.51
CA VAL A 614 -6.05 29.87 17.38
C VAL A 614 -5.67 31.19 16.69
N GLU A 615 -4.84 31.99 17.35
CA GLU A 615 -4.36 33.29 16.88
C GLU A 615 -2.87 33.23 16.55
N GLY A 616 -2.50 33.64 15.34
CA GLY A 616 -1.11 33.77 14.91
C GLY A 616 -0.54 32.51 14.26
N PHE A 617 0.80 32.42 14.21
CA PHE A 617 1.53 31.33 13.59
C PHE A 617 2.71 30.86 14.44
N GLY A 618 3.30 29.70 14.09
CA GLY A 618 4.41 29.07 14.79
C GLY A 618 4.09 27.65 15.25
N ASN A 619 5.03 27.01 15.95
CA ASN A 619 4.88 25.66 16.49
C ASN A 619 4.95 25.60 18.03
N ARG A 620 4.77 26.75 18.70
CA ARG A 620 4.71 26.86 20.16
C ARG A 620 3.58 27.78 20.58
N ILE A 621 2.92 27.40 21.66
CA ILE A 621 1.90 28.20 22.34
C ILE A 621 2.60 29.26 23.19
N GLU A 622 2.25 30.53 23.00
CA GLU A 622 2.63 31.63 23.90
C GLU A 622 1.71 31.66 25.13
N SER A 623 0.41 31.52 24.91
CA SER A 623 -0.58 31.43 25.98
C SER A 623 -1.81 30.65 25.53
N ILE A 624 -2.44 29.92 26.44
CA ILE A 624 -3.70 29.23 26.21
C ILE A 624 -4.63 29.46 27.40
N THR A 625 -5.92 29.69 27.13
CA THR A 625 -6.94 29.86 28.17
C THR A 625 -8.14 28.94 27.95
N LEU A 626 -8.79 28.59 29.06
CA LEU A 626 -10.11 27.95 29.14
C LEU A 626 -11.05 28.95 29.86
N ASP A 627 -12.06 29.43 29.15
CA ASP A 627 -13.02 30.44 29.64
C ASP A 627 -12.36 31.71 30.21
N GLY A 628 -11.22 32.09 29.64
CA GLY A 628 -10.44 33.27 30.03
C GLY A 628 -9.37 33.02 31.09
N GLU A 629 -9.40 31.88 31.77
CA GLU A 629 -8.39 31.48 32.76
C GLU A 629 -7.27 30.65 32.11
N PRO A 630 -6.01 30.76 32.54
CA PRO A 630 -4.91 29.97 31.97
C PRO A 630 -5.16 28.46 32.02
N LEU A 631 -4.95 27.76 30.89
CA LEU A 631 -5.02 26.31 30.82
C LEU A 631 -3.61 25.71 30.97
N GLU A 632 -3.33 25.11 32.13
CA GLU A 632 -2.02 24.53 32.45
C GLU A 632 -1.64 23.41 31.46
N ASP A 633 -0.36 23.38 31.07
CA ASP A 633 0.21 22.40 30.12
C ASP A 633 -0.52 22.24 28.78
N ALA A 634 -1.36 23.23 28.43
CA ALA A 634 -2.27 23.17 27.29
C ALA A 634 -3.12 21.88 27.26
N PHE A 635 -3.53 21.41 28.44
CA PHE A 635 -4.20 20.14 28.63
C PHE A 635 -5.60 20.31 29.21
N LEU A 636 -6.61 19.80 28.49
CA LEU A 636 -8.01 19.79 28.90
C LEU A 636 -8.35 18.43 29.55
N PRO A 637 -8.67 18.37 30.85
CA PRO A 637 -9.04 17.14 31.52
C PRO A 637 -10.28 16.44 30.92
N ALA A 638 -10.30 15.12 30.99
CA ALA A 638 -11.35 14.25 30.46
C ALA A 638 -12.76 14.45 31.07
N ASP A 639 -12.85 14.99 32.28
CA ASP A 639 -14.09 15.17 33.04
C ASP A 639 -14.74 16.55 32.83
N VAL A 640 -14.13 17.41 32.01
CA VAL A 640 -14.69 18.70 31.60
C VAL A 640 -16.02 18.47 30.88
N SER A 641 -17.02 19.29 31.20
CA SER A 641 -18.37 19.18 30.64
C SER A 641 -19.06 20.53 30.53
N GLY A 642 -20.00 20.64 29.60
CA GLY A 642 -20.65 21.91 29.27
C GLY A 642 -19.98 22.61 28.09
N GLU A 643 -20.33 23.88 27.89
CA GLU A 643 -19.79 24.68 26.78
C GLU A 643 -18.59 25.51 27.26
N HIS A 644 -17.48 25.43 26.51
CA HIS A 644 -16.23 26.09 26.88
C HIS A 644 -15.60 26.82 25.69
N ALA A 645 -14.96 27.94 25.98
CA ALA A 645 -14.13 28.68 25.04
C ALA A 645 -12.65 28.43 25.30
N ILE A 646 -11.92 28.03 24.27
CA ILE A 646 -10.46 27.86 24.30
C ILE A 646 -9.83 28.89 23.37
N VAL A 647 -8.89 29.68 23.89
CA VAL A 647 -8.15 30.66 23.09
C VAL A 647 -6.67 30.35 23.19
N ILE A 648 -6.05 30.04 22.04
CA ILE A 648 -4.63 29.71 21.89
C ILE A 648 -3.95 30.83 21.13
N LYS A 649 -2.94 31.44 21.74
CA LYS A 649 -2.06 32.41 21.07
C LYS A 649 -0.75 31.75 20.74
N MET A 650 -0.38 31.78 19.47
CA MET A 650 0.89 31.27 18.99
C MET A 650 2.01 32.29 19.21
N ASN A 651 3.24 31.82 19.35
CA ASN A 651 4.40 32.66 19.61
C ASN A 651 4.80 33.60 18.45
N GLY A 652 4.22 33.47 17.27
CA GLY A 652 4.52 34.31 16.10
C GLY A 652 5.95 34.13 15.58
N GLN A 653 6.58 32.99 15.85
CA GLN A 653 7.94 32.69 15.40
C GLN A 653 7.91 31.63 14.31
N ALA A 654 8.64 31.89 13.22
CA ALA A 654 8.91 30.89 12.20
C ALA A 654 9.65 29.69 12.82
N PHE A 655 9.43 28.50 12.27
CA PHE A 655 10.02 27.26 12.78
C PHE A 655 10.62 26.43 11.66
N GLY A 656 11.25 25.32 12.01
CA GLY A 656 12.07 24.55 11.08
C GLY A 656 13.49 25.09 10.96
N GLY A 657 14.32 24.31 10.28
CA GLY A 657 15.76 24.58 10.16
C GLY A 657 16.45 23.72 9.10
N ALA A 658 15.89 22.56 8.78
CA ALA A 658 16.26 21.78 7.60
C ALA A 658 15.37 22.13 6.40
N ALA A 659 15.96 22.12 5.21
CA ALA A 659 15.22 22.28 3.97
C ALA A 659 14.38 21.02 3.66
N ILE A 660 13.36 21.19 2.83
CA ILE A 660 12.70 20.06 2.15
C ILE A 660 13.64 19.42 1.13
N ASN A 661 13.67 18.09 1.06
CA ASN A 661 14.36 17.35 0.00
C ASN A 661 13.41 17.13 -1.19
N LEU A 662 13.21 18.19 -1.98
CA LEU A 662 12.41 18.14 -3.20
C LEU A 662 13.24 17.49 -4.33
N VAL A 663 12.72 16.43 -4.94
CA VAL A 663 13.40 15.65 -5.97
C VAL A 663 12.51 15.46 -7.20
N GLU A 664 13.14 15.22 -8.35
CA GLU A 664 12.42 14.79 -9.55
C GLU A 664 11.74 13.43 -9.32
N ASN A 665 10.59 13.23 -9.96
CA ASN A 665 9.98 11.91 -10.01
C ASN A 665 10.85 10.96 -10.84
N ARG A 666 11.32 9.87 -10.24
CA ARG A 666 12.33 8.98 -10.82
C ARG A 666 12.02 7.52 -10.60
N PHE A 667 12.54 6.71 -11.51
CA PHE A 667 12.39 5.27 -11.52
C PHE A 667 13.74 4.60 -11.30
N SER A 668 13.75 3.53 -10.53
CA SER A 668 14.90 2.63 -10.40
C SER A 668 15.11 1.81 -11.69
N LEU A 669 16.24 1.10 -11.78
CA LEU A 669 16.44 0.12 -12.85
C LEU A 669 15.53 -1.11 -12.66
N PRO A 670 15.18 -1.82 -13.76
CA PRO A 670 14.45 -3.08 -13.68
C PRO A 670 15.16 -4.13 -12.82
N THR A 671 14.39 -5.05 -12.24
CA THR A 671 14.93 -6.19 -11.51
C THR A 671 15.69 -7.13 -12.46
N PRO A 672 16.96 -7.49 -12.18
CA PRO A 672 17.68 -8.45 -13.00
C PRO A 672 17.07 -9.86 -12.94
N GLN A 673 17.22 -10.62 -14.01
CA GLN A 673 16.83 -12.03 -14.08
C GLN A 673 18.08 -12.90 -13.99
N LEU A 674 18.16 -13.70 -12.93
CA LEU A 674 19.32 -14.53 -12.61
C LEU A 674 19.09 -15.96 -13.06
N GLU A 675 20.05 -16.49 -13.82
CA GLU A 675 20.07 -17.88 -14.26
C GLU A 675 21.39 -18.54 -13.86
N GLN A 676 21.38 -19.87 -13.74
CA GLN A 676 22.57 -20.68 -13.50
C GLN A 676 22.79 -21.66 -14.65
N GLU A 677 23.98 -21.61 -15.26
CA GLU A 677 24.46 -22.60 -16.22
C GLU A 677 25.74 -23.25 -15.67
N GLY A 678 25.63 -24.46 -15.13
CA GLY A 678 26.74 -25.15 -14.47
C GLY A 678 27.24 -24.37 -13.25
N SER A 679 28.50 -23.95 -13.25
CA SER A 679 29.11 -23.14 -12.18
C SER A 679 29.14 -21.64 -12.50
N VAL A 680 28.30 -21.18 -13.44
CA VAL A 680 28.27 -19.77 -13.86
C VAL A 680 26.87 -19.22 -13.64
N LEU A 681 26.78 -18.14 -12.86
CA LEU A 681 25.62 -17.27 -12.78
C LEU A 681 25.64 -16.29 -13.95
N ARG A 682 24.49 -16.06 -14.58
CA ARG A 682 24.34 -15.11 -15.70
C ARG A 682 23.04 -14.32 -15.59
N TRP A 683 23.06 -13.10 -16.11
CA TRP A 683 21.89 -12.24 -16.25
C TRP A 683 22.01 -11.37 -17.51
N GLU A 684 20.90 -10.81 -17.98
CA GLU A 684 20.93 -9.82 -19.08
C GLU A 684 21.52 -8.50 -18.59
N ALA A 685 22.34 -7.86 -19.42
CA ALA A 685 22.83 -6.51 -19.13
C ALA A 685 21.69 -5.50 -19.24
N ILE A 686 21.42 -4.78 -18.15
CA ILE A 686 20.38 -3.77 -18.04
C ILE A 686 20.90 -2.41 -18.56
N PRO A 687 20.22 -1.78 -19.53
CA PRO A 687 20.55 -0.43 -19.97
C PRO A 687 20.56 0.57 -18.81
N GLY A 688 21.63 1.35 -18.69
CA GLY A 688 21.81 2.34 -17.61
C GLY A 688 22.46 1.80 -16.33
N ALA A 689 22.62 0.48 -16.19
CA ALA A 689 23.36 -0.10 -15.08
C ALA A 689 24.87 0.22 -15.19
N VAL A 690 25.45 0.75 -14.11
CA VAL A 690 26.90 1.03 -14.02
C VAL A 690 27.63 -0.05 -13.24
N GLU A 691 26.93 -0.76 -12.35
CA GLU A 691 27.47 -1.81 -11.49
C GLU A 691 26.33 -2.79 -11.12
N TYR A 692 26.66 -4.05 -10.89
CA TYR A 692 25.79 -5.06 -10.29
C TYR A 692 26.32 -5.48 -8.93
N LEU A 693 25.42 -5.66 -7.97
CA LEU A 693 25.72 -6.25 -6.68
C LEU A 693 25.30 -7.72 -6.70
N VAL A 694 26.26 -8.63 -6.54
CA VAL A 694 25.98 -10.07 -6.40
C VAL A 694 26.01 -10.42 -4.93
N TYR A 695 24.92 -11.01 -4.46
CA TYR A 695 24.74 -11.43 -3.08
C TYR A 695 24.92 -12.94 -2.96
N LYS A 696 25.55 -13.39 -1.87
CA LYS A 696 25.62 -14.80 -1.44
C LYS A 696 25.12 -14.88 0.00
N ASP A 697 24.09 -15.68 0.23
CA ASP A 697 23.49 -15.92 1.57
C ASP A 697 23.08 -14.62 2.29
N GLY A 698 22.60 -13.64 1.51
CA GLY A 698 22.14 -12.33 1.98
C GLY A 698 23.21 -11.24 2.06
N GLU A 699 24.49 -11.59 1.98
CA GLU A 699 25.60 -10.63 2.05
C GLU A 699 26.15 -10.31 0.67
N VAL A 700 26.68 -9.09 0.47
CA VAL A 700 27.32 -8.72 -0.80
C VAL A 700 28.62 -9.53 -0.97
N LEU A 701 28.64 -10.40 -1.98
CA LEU A 701 29.79 -11.19 -2.37
C LEU A 701 30.74 -10.39 -3.28
N GLU A 702 30.18 -9.77 -4.33
CA GLU A 702 30.96 -9.07 -5.35
C GLU A 702 30.20 -7.87 -5.92
N LYS A 703 30.97 -6.84 -6.28
CA LYS A 703 30.52 -5.73 -7.11
C LYS A 703 31.16 -5.86 -8.48
N THR A 704 30.36 -5.91 -9.54
CA THR A 704 30.88 -6.23 -10.88
C THR A 704 30.18 -5.45 -11.97
N THR A 705 30.90 -5.12 -13.05
CA THR A 705 30.31 -4.59 -14.28
C THR A 705 30.01 -5.70 -15.28
N SER A 706 30.38 -6.95 -14.98
CA SER A 706 30.10 -8.12 -15.81
C SER A 706 28.68 -8.63 -15.55
N ALA A 707 27.99 -9.11 -16.58
CA ALA A 707 26.67 -9.73 -16.44
C ALA A 707 26.75 -11.25 -16.15
N LYS A 708 27.84 -11.68 -15.50
CA LYS A 708 28.10 -13.07 -15.13
C LYS A 708 29.07 -13.17 -13.97
N LEU A 709 28.97 -14.25 -13.20
CA LEU A 709 29.89 -14.60 -12.12
C LEU A 709 30.14 -16.11 -12.06
N GLU A 710 31.39 -16.53 -11.88
CA GLU A 710 31.71 -17.93 -11.59
C GLU A 710 31.53 -18.21 -10.08
N ILE A 711 30.84 -19.32 -9.75
CA ILE A 711 30.59 -19.73 -8.37
C ILE A 711 31.23 -21.09 -8.06
N PRO A 712 31.60 -21.36 -6.80
CA PRO A 712 32.13 -22.66 -6.38
C PRO A 712 31.15 -23.80 -6.69
N ALA A 713 31.65 -24.91 -7.23
CA ALA A 713 30.83 -26.09 -7.47
C ALA A 713 30.60 -26.90 -6.19
N GLY A 714 29.37 -27.40 -6.01
CA GLY A 714 29.01 -28.34 -4.95
C GLY A 714 28.77 -27.73 -3.57
N GLU A 715 28.86 -26.41 -3.43
CA GLU A 715 28.43 -25.69 -2.22
C GLU A 715 26.92 -25.42 -2.27
N VAL A 716 26.26 -25.48 -1.10
CA VAL A 716 24.86 -25.03 -0.96
C VAL A 716 24.89 -23.54 -0.63
N ALA A 717 24.36 -22.71 -1.51
CA ALA A 717 24.31 -21.27 -1.32
C ALA A 717 23.13 -20.65 -2.06
N GLU A 718 22.61 -19.54 -1.54
CA GLU A 718 21.60 -18.72 -2.22
C GLU A 718 22.26 -17.49 -2.85
N TYR A 719 22.01 -17.29 -4.14
CA TYR A 719 22.53 -16.17 -4.90
C TYR A 719 21.43 -15.24 -5.38
N LYS A 720 21.72 -13.95 -5.37
CA LYS A 720 20.87 -12.87 -5.90
C LYS A 720 21.72 -11.83 -6.60
N VAL A 721 21.12 -11.06 -7.50
CA VAL A 721 21.78 -9.91 -8.12
C VAL A 721 20.85 -8.70 -8.16
N SER A 722 21.38 -7.50 -7.90
CA SER A 722 20.71 -6.22 -8.16
C SER A 722 21.56 -5.34 -9.07
N ALA A 723 20.95 -4.33 -9.67
CA ALA A 723 21.60 -3.34 -10.52
C ALA A 723 21.63 -1.97 -9.85
N LEU A 724 22.74 -1.25 -10.02
CA LEU A 724 22.92 0.14 -9.61
C LEU A 724 22.98 1.05 -10.84
N ASP A 725 22.26 2.16 -10.79
CA ASP A 725 22.37 3.22 -11.79
C ASP A 725 23.53 4.20 -11.49
N GLY A 726 23.78 5.12 -12.42
CA GLY A 726 24.83 6.14 -12.28
C GLY A 726 24.62 7.13 -11.12
N GLN A 727 23.47 7.09 -10.44
CA GLN A 727 23.10 7.95 -9.32
C GLN A 727 23.06 7.18 -7.99
N GLY A 728 23.34 5.86 -8.02
CA GLY A 728 23.39 5.00 -6.85
C GLY A 728 22.02 4.50 -6.38
N PHE A 729 20.98 4.55 -7.23
CA PHE A 729 19.72 3.87 -6.94
C PHE A 729 19.83 2.38 -7.28
N GLU A 730 19.43 1.54 -6.33
CA GLU A 730 19.42 0.09 -6.47
C GLU A 730 18.05 -0.41 -6.98
N SER A 731 18.08 -1.32 -7.95
CA SER A 731 16.90 -2.11 -8.33
C SER A 731 16.45 -3.02 -7.17
N PHE A 732 15.35 -3.75 -7.33
CA PHE A 732 15.18 -4.95 -6.50
C PHE A 732 16.22 -6.00 -6.89
N THR A 733 16.48 -6.95 -5.99
CA THR A 733 17.25 -8.15 -6.28
C THR A 733 16.44 -9.08 -7.18
N SER A 734 17.13 -9.89 -7.99
CA SER A 734 16.58 -11.03 -8.69
C SER A 734 15.87 -12.00 -7.73
N GLU A 735 15.10 -12.93 -8.32
CA GLU A 735 14.63 -14.10 -7.58
C GLU A 735 15.83 -14.83 -6.94
N PRO A 736 15.74 -15.28 -5.69
CA PRO A 736 16.81 -16.04 -5.07
C PRO A 736 17.02 -17.38 -5.75
N LEU A 737 18.24 -17.60 -6.25
CA LEU A 737 18.65 -18.83 -6.90
C LEU A 737 19.47 -19.67 -5.92
N ARG A 738 18.97 -20.86 -5.56
CA ARG A 738 19.69 -21.79 -4.69
C ARG A 738 20.56 -22.72 -5.53
N ALA A 739 21.87 -22.52 -5.46
CA ALA A 739 22.83 -23.50 -5.94
C ALA A 739 22.96 -24.59 -4.87
N ALA A 740 22.63 -25.84 -5.21
CA ALA A 740 22.80 -26.98 -4.31
C ALA A 740 23.11 -28.25 -5.14
N PRO A 741 24.05 -29.11 -4.72
CA PRO A 741 24.22 -30.40 -5.36
C PRO A 741 23.00 -31.29 -5.12
N GLU A 742 22.63 -32.12 -6.09
CA GLU A 742 21.49 -33.05 -5.96
C GLU A 742 21.59 -33.94 -4.71
N THR A 743 22.80 -34.27 -4.28
CA THR A 743 23.05 -35.06 -3.07
C THR A 743 22.63 -34.38 -1.76
N ALA A 744 22.51 -33.05 -1.75
CA ALA A 744 22.06 -32.28 -0.59
C ALA A 744 20.53 -32.22 -0.50
N VAL A 745 19.81 -32.54 -1.58
CA VAL A 745 18.35 -32.45 -1.65
C VAL A 745 17.72 -33.82 -1.42
N ARG A 746 16.75 -33.88 -0.51
CA ARG A 746 15.94 -35.07 -0.24
C ARG A 746 14.46 -34.72 -0.42
N ILE A 747 13.73 -35.60 -1.11
CA ILE A 747 12.29 -35.48 -1.31
C ILE A 747 11.59 -36.59 -0.53
N LEU A 748 10.57 -36.20 0.24
CA LEU A 748 9.66 -37.10 0.95
C LEU A 748 8.26 -36.93 0.35
N GLU A 749 7.85 -37.91 -0.45
CA GLU A 749 6.51 -37.96 -1.04
C GLU A 749 5.47 -38.15 0.07
N ILE A 750 4.53 -37.22 0.21
CA ILE A 750 3.70 -37.13 1.41
C ILE A 750 2.71 -38.30 1.54
N GLU A 751 2.30 -38.88 0.42
CA GLU A 751 1.41 -40.03 0.32
C GLU A 751 2.03 -41.34 0.84
N GLN A 752 3.32 -41.34 1.15
CA GLN A 752 3.97 -42.47 1.85
C GLN A 752 3.66 -42.49 3.35
N PHE A 753 3.16 -41.37 3.90
CA PHE A 753 2.94 -41.18 5.34
C PHE A 753 1.46 -41.08 5.72
N THR A 754 0.57 -40.86 4.74
CA THR A 754 -0.88 -40.81 4.93
C THR A 754 -1.61 -41.10 3.62
N ASP A 755 -2.90 -41.44 3.70
CA ASP A 755 -3.69 -41.82 2.53
C ASP A 755 -3.70 -40.74 1.45
N ALA A 756 -3.34 -41.13 0.23
CA ALA A 756 -3.42 -40.27 -0.95
C ALA A 756 -4.86 -39.80 -1.20
N SER A 757 -4.99 -38.58 -1.69
CA SER A 757 -6.24 -38.03 -2.17
C SER A 757 -6.69 -38.75 -3.45
N SER A 758 -8.00 -38.97 -3.59
CA SER A 758 -8.61 -39.48 -4.82
C SER A 758 -9.06 -38.38 -5.78
N LEU A 759 -8.72 -37.12 -5.49
CA LEU A 759 -9.08 -35.98 -6.33
C LEU A 759 -8.31 -36.03 -7.66
N PRO A 760 -8.93 -35.65 -8.80
CA PRO A 760 -8.38 -35.89 -10.13
C PRO A 760 -7.38 -34.81 -10.59
N TYR A 761 -6.59 -34.24 -9.66
CA TYR A 761 -5.60 -33.20 -9.99
C TYR A 761 -4.34 -33.82 -10.60
N THR A 762 -3.56 -33.04 -11.34
CA THR A 762 -2.38 -33.52 -12.10
C THR A 762 -1.13 -32.73 -11.72
N ASN A 763 0.02 -33.00 -12.35
CA ASN A 763 1.30 -32.30 -12.15
C ASN A 763 1.97 -32.43 -10.75
N TYR A 764 1.49 -33.36 -9.93
CA TYR A 764 2.13 -33.80 -8.67
C TYR A 764 3.26 -34.81 -8.95
N SER A 765 4.15 -35.07 -7.98
CA SER A 765 5.21 -36.09 -8.08
C SER A 765 4.81 -37.43 -7.46
N GLY A 766 5.71 -38.41 -7.40
CA GLY A 766 5.39 -39.69 -6.77
C GLY A 766 4.15 -40.40 -7.34
N ALA A 767 3.35 -40.96 -6.44
CA ALA A 767 2.15 -41.74 -6.75
C ALA A 767 0.84 -41.02 -6.38
N GLY A 768 0.91 -39.87 -5.72
CA GLY A 768 -0.26 -39.12 -5.29
C GLY A 768 0.10 -37.83 -4.58
N PHE A 769 -0.93 -37.18 -4.03
CA PHE A 769 -0.82 -36.01 -3.14
C PHE A 769 -1.82 -36.17 -2.00
N VAL A 770 -1.71 -35.34 -0.97
CA VAL A 770 -2.56 -35.41 0.23
C VAL A 770 -3.35 -34.12 0.44
N GLU A 771 -4.65 -34.26 0.69
CA GLU A 771 -5.51 -33.14 1.09
C GLU A 771 -5.32 -32.83 2.58
N ILE A 772 -4.94 -31.60 2.92
CA ILE A 772 -5.01 -31.07 4.29
C ILE A 772 -6.19 -30.10 4.41
N SER A 773 -6.97 -30.19 5.49
CA SER A 773 -8.08 -29.26 5.76
C SER A 773 -8.33 -29.08 7.26
N ASN A 774 -9.40 -28.34 7.60
CA ASN A 774 -9.90 -28.25 8.97
C ASN A 774 -10.32 -29.60 9.57
N GLU A 775 -10.61 -30.59 8.71
CA GLU A 775 -11.21 -31.88 9.10
C GLU A 775 -10.33 -33.07 8.69
N LYS A 776 -9.65 -32.99 7.54
CA LYS A 776 -8.81 -34.06 6.99
C LYS A 776 -7.34 -33.79 7.24
N ASN A 777 -6.60 -34.86 7.56
CA ASN A 777 -5.14 -34.85 7.71
C ASN A 777 -4.64 -33.66 8.54
N ARG A 778 -5.32 -33.42 9.68
CA ARG A 778 -4.99 -32.33 10.61
C ARG A 778 -3.60 -32.45 11.23
N SER A 779 -3.01 -33.64 11.18
CA SER A 779 -1.63 -33.88 11.58
C SER A 779 -1.06 -34.97 10.69
N ILE A 780 0.10 -34.72 10.09
CA ILE A 780 0.85 -35.70 9.30
C ILE A 780 2.25 -35.80 9.90
N GLU A 781 2.62 -37.00 10.33
CA GLU A 781 3.93 -37.30 10.89
C GLU A 781 4.79 -38.02 9.84
N MET A 782 5.99 -37.50 9.60
CA MET A 782 6.93 -37.98 8.59
C MET A 782 8.22 -38.41 9.28
N LEU A 783 8.62 -39.66 9.04
CA LEU A 783 9.89 -40.19 9.52
C LEU A 783 10.96 -39.97 8.46
N LEU A 784 12.08 -39.37 8.87
CA LEU A 784 13.20 -39.05 7.98
C LEU A 784 14.52 -39.50 8.61
N ASP A 785 15.32 -40.25 7.86
CA ASP A 785 16.70 -40.56 8.21
C ASP A 785 17.68 -39.62 7.48
N VAL A 786 18.51 -38.90 8.22
CA VAL A 786 19.56 -38.03 7.66
C VAL A 786 20.96 -38.55 7.97
N PRO A 787 21.93 -38.41 7.04
CA PRO A 787 23.25 -39.03 7.16
C PRO A 787 24.15 -38.31 8.18
N GLN A 788 23.89 -37.02 8.40
CA GLN A 788 24.66 -36.14 9.27
C GLN A 788 23.72 -35.33 10.16
N ALA A 789 24.17 -35.05 11.39
CA ALA A 789 23.48 -34.07 12.22
C ALA A 789 23.84 -32.68 11.70
N GLY A 790 22.89 -31.76 11.63
CA GLY A 790 23.12 -30.44 11.02
C GLY A 790 21.86 -29.62 10.86
N GLU A 791 22.01 -28.49 10.19
CA GLU A 791 20.91 -27.63 9.78
C GLU A 791 20.40 -28.07 8.41
N TYR A 792 19.08 -28.14 8.29
CA TYR A 792 18.40 -28.51 7.06
C TYR A 792 17.30 -27.52 6.79
N LEU A 793 17.16 -27.10 5.54
CA LEU A 793 16.06 -26.28 5.10
C LEU A 793 14.88 -27.15 4.69
N VAL A 794 13.69 -26.88 5.24
CA VAL A 794 12.47 -27.66 5.00
C VAL A 794 11.39 -26.77 4.42
N ASP A 795 10.87 -27.14 3.24
CA ASP A 795 9.70 -26.54 2.59
C ASP A 795 8.80 -27.62 1.96
N PHE A 796 7.55 -27.24 1.66
CA PHE A 796 6.52 -28.15 1.15
C PHE A 796 6.05 -27.70 -0.22
N ARG A 797 5.99 -28.62 -1.18
CA ARG A 797 5.31 -28.38 -2.46
C ARG A 797 3.82 -28.57 -2.29
N TYR A 798 3.02 -27.61 -2.76
CA TYR A 798 1.59 -27.55 -2.49
C TYR A 798 0.79 -26.90 -3.63
N ALA A 799 -0.52 -27.17 -3.65
CA ALA A 799 -1.52 -26.46 -4.44
C ALA A 799 -2.65 -25.94 -3.54
N ASN A 800 -3.21 -24.76 -3.85
CA ASN A 800 -4.37 -24.22 -3.15
C ASN A 800 -5.29 -23.47 -4.13
N GLY A 801 -6.25 -24.21 -4.69
CA GLY A 801 -7.25 -23.68 -5.61
C GLY A 801 -8.47 -23.06 -4.93
N SER A 802 -8.42 -22.74 -3.63
CA SER A 802 -9.62 -22.37 -2.86
C SER A 802 -10.24 -21.01 -3.22
N GLY A 803 -9.54 -20.20 -4.00
CA GLY A 803 -10.00 -18.89 -4.46
C GLY A 803 -8.92 -18.14 -5.26
N PRO A 804 -9.18 -16.86 -5.60
CA PRO A 804 -8.30 -16.06 -6.44
C PRO A 804 -6.91 -15.83 -5.84
N TRP A 805 -5.99 -15.36 -6.66
CA TRP A 805 -4.60 -15.15 -6.28
C TRP A 805 -4.38 -13.88 -5.43
N ASN A 806 -5.21 -12.85 -5.58
CA ASN A 806 -5.05 -11.52 -4.95
C ASN A 806 -6.16 -11.16 -3.95
N THR A 807 -7.15 -12.03 -3.73
CA THR A 807 -8.31 -11.71 -2.88
C THR A 807 -8.82 -12.95 -2.14
N ASP A 808 -9.96 -12.78 -1.47
CA ASP A 808 -10.58 -13.76 -0.57
C ASP A 808 -9.73 -14.01 0.70
N ASN A 809 -10.13 -14.98 1.55
CA ASN A 809 -9.58 -15.15 2.90
C ASN A 809 -9.17 -16.59 3.25
N LYS A 810 -8.72 -17.39 2.27
CA LYS A 810 -8.63 -18.87 2.37
C LYS A 810 -7.19 -19.39 2.33
N CYS A 811 -6.20 -18.59 2.75
CA CYS A 811 -4.83 -19.07 2.95
C CYS A 811 -4.82 -20.23 3.95
N ALA A 812 -4.22 -21.38 3.60
CA ALA A 812 -4.09 -22.49 4.52
C ALA A 812 -2.82 -22.34 5.38
N VAL A 813 -2.89 -22.75 6.65
CA VAL A 813 -1.78 -22.55 7.61
C VAL A 813 -1.59 -23.80 8.46
N ARG A 814 -0.36 -24.28 8.62
CA ARG A 814 -0.02 -25.40 9.52
C ARG A 814 1.26 -25.09 10.26
N ASP A 815 1.42 -25.65 11.45
CA ASP A 815 2.68 -25.58 12.17
C ASP A 815 3.58 -26.77 11.84
N LEU A 816 4.87 -26.48 11.65
CA LEU A 816 5.93 -27.46 11.50
C LEU A 816 6.54 -27.77 12.88
N PHE A 817 6.70 -29.05 13.17
CA PHE A 817 7.46 -29.54 14.31
C PHE A 817 8.60 -30.44 13.83
N ALA A 818 9.74 -30.39 14.52
CA ALA A 818 10.84 -31.33 14.34
C ALA A 818 11.20 -31.94 15.69
N ASN A 819 11.17 -33.27 15.80
CA ASN A 819 11.46 -34.00 17.05
C ASN A 819 10.67 -33.46 18.27
N ASP A 820 9.35 -33.25 18.08
CA ASP A 820 8.40 -32.67 19.05
C ASP A 820 8.61 -31.19 19.41
N GLU A 821 9.63 -30.53 18.88
CA GLU A 821 9.84 -29.09 19.03
C GLU A 821 9.09 -28.32 17.93
N ARG A 822 8.35 -27.27 18.32
CA ARG A 822 7.68 -26.38 17.37
C ARG A 822 8.71 -25.49 16.67
N ILE A 823 8.72 -25.53 15.35
CA ILE A 823 9.62 -24.71 14.52
C ILE A 823 8.95 -23.39 14.13
N GLY A 824 7.76 -23.43 13.57
CA GLY A 824 7.05 -22.24 13.08
C GLY A 824 5.84 -22.57 12.22
N SER A 825 5.17 -21.54 11.72
CA SER A 825 4.00 -21.68 10.86
C SER A 825 4.39 -21.69 9.38
N LEU A 826 3.94 -22.70 8.67
CA LEU A 826 3.97 -22.82 7.22
C LEU A 826 2.66 -22.29 6.63
N VAL A 827 2.78 -21.48 5.59
CA VAL A 827 1.65 -20.92 4.84
C VAL A 827 1.53 -21.59 3.48
N PHE A 828 0.29 -21.77 3.06
CA PHE A 828 -0.10 -22.33 1.77
C PHE A 828 -1.09 -21.36 1.09
N PRO A 829 -0.62 -20.19 0.62
CA PRO A 829 -1.45 -19.17 -0.01
C PRO A 829 -2.24 -19.69 -1.22
N GLN A 830 -3.40 -19.09 -1.50
CA GLN A 830 -4.17 -19.34 -2.73
C GLN A 830 -3.29 -19.18 -3.97
N ARG A 831 -3.49 -20.05 -4.98
CA ARG A 831 -2.73 -20.11 -6.26
C ARG A 831 -3.57 -19.80 -7.51
N GLY A 832 -4.88 -19.65 -7.35
CA GLY A 832 -5.84 -19.36 -8.42
C GLY A 832 -7.17 -20.07 -8.17
N THR A 833 -8.29 -19.48 -8.59
CA THR A 833 -9.62 -20.07 -8.35
C THR A 833 -9.77 -21.39 -9.09
N ASP A 834 -9.99 -22.48 -8.36
CA ASP A 834 -10.12 -23.85 -8.88
C ASP A 834 -8.89 -24.41 -9.62
N GLU A 835 -7.73 -23.77 -9.46
CA GLU A 835 -6.47 -24.21 -10.08
C GLU A 835 -5.70 -25.14 -9.14
N TRP A 836 -6.23 -26.36 -8.99
CA TRP A 836 -5.73 -27.36 -8.05
C TRP A 836 -4.55 -28.18 -8.59
N SER A 837 -4.18 -28.02 -9.87
CA SER A 837 -2.97 -28.60 -10.46
C SER A 837 -1.81 -27.58 -10.60
N ASP A 838 -1.97 -26.36 -10.06
CA ASP A 838 -0.90 -25.35 -9.95
C ASP A 838 -0.13 -25.52 -8.63
N TRP A 839 1.09 -26.04 -8.72
CA TRP A 839 1.93 -26.38 -7.58
C TRP A 839 3.05 -25.36 -7.38
N GLY A 840 3.20 -24.86 -6.16
CA GLY A 840 4.31 -24.00 -5.72
C GLY A 840 4.90 -24.47 -4.39
N PHE A 841 5.80 -23.69 -3.81
CA PHE A 841 6.41 -24.00 -2.52
C PHE A 841 5.87 -23.10 -1.40
N SER A 842 5.71 -23.68 -0.21
CA SER A 842 5.49 -22.94 1.03
C SER A 842 6.72 -22.11 1.41
N ASN A 843 6.61 -21.30 2.46
CA ASN A 843 7.79 -20.76 3.13
C ASN A 843 8.64 -21.90 3.70
N ALA A 844 9.89 -21.60 4.00
CA ALA A 844 10.87 -22.55 4.48
C ALA A 844 11.31 -22.25 5.91
N TYR A 845 11.73 -23.27 6.65
CA TYR A 845 12.40 -23.12 7.94
C TYR A 845 13.71 -23.91 7.97
N VAL A 846 14.72 -23.33 8.63
CA VAL A 846 15.90 -24.08 9.05
C VAL A 846 15.55 -24.89 10.28
N VAL A 847 15.75 -26.20 10.19
CA VAL A 847 15.53 -27.16 11.27
C VAL A 847 16.83 -27.86 11.61
N ARG A 848 17.06 -28.10 12.91
CA ARG A 848 18.22 -28.86 13.37
C ARG A 848 17.85 -30.33 13.50
N LEU A 849 18.47 -31.19 12.69
CA LEU A 849 18.22 -32.63 12.68
C LEU A 849 19.39 -33.41 13.28
N ASN A 850 19.06 -34.53 13.92
CA ASN A 850 20.03 -35.47 14.46
C ASN A 850 20.48 -36.44 13.38
N LYS A 851 21.71 -36.97 13.46
CA LYS A 851 22.13 -38.07 12.58
C LYS A 851 21.23 -39.29 12.81
N GLY A 852 20.77 -39.91 11.72
CA GLY A 852 19.82 -41.03 11.75
C GLY A 852 18.38 -40.53 11.75
N ARG A 853 17.51 -41.23 12.48
CA ARG A 853 16.06 -41.01 12.46
C ARG A 853 15.65 -39.72 13.17
N ASN A 854 14.81 -38.95 12.50
CA ASN A 854 14.11 -37.78 13.00
C ASN A 854 12.62 -37.87 12.64
N THR A 855 11.83 -37.04 13.30
CA THR A 855 10.42 -36.85 13.00
C THR A 855 10.15 -35.41 12.58
N LEU A 856 9.53 -35.22 11.42
CA LEU A 856 8.91 -33.97 11.01
C LEU A 856 7.39 -34.12 11.13
N ARG A 857 6.68 -33.11 11.65
CA ARG A 857 5.22 -33.15 11.76
C ARG A 857 4.60 -31.85 11.30
N LEU A 858 3.67 -31.95 10.35
CA LEU A 858 2.82 -30.86 9.89
C LEU A 858 1.49 -30.94 10.66
N SER A 859 1.08 -29.89 11.38
CA SER A 859 -0.10 -29.93 12.25
C SER A 859 -1.00 -28.70 12.17
N PHE A 860 -2.31 -28.89 12.35
CA PHE A 860 -3.32 -27.83 12.39
C PHE A 860 -3.69 -27.46 13.82
N GLU A 861 -3.08 -26.37 14.29
CA GLU A 861 -3.21 -25.84 15.63
C GLU A 861 -4.32 -24.77 15.74
N PRO A 862 -4.86 -24.48 16.94
CA PRO A 862 -5.95 -23.51 17.11
C PRO A 862 -5.66 -22.09 16.60
N TRP A 863 -4.39 -21.67 16.60
CA TRP A 863 -3.95 -20.37 16.09
C TRP A 863 -3.72 -20.37 14.57
N ASN A 864 -3.83 -21.51 13.89
CA ASN A 864 -3.73 -21.58 12.42
C ASN A 864 -5.05 -21.27 11.71
N ILE A 865 -6.14 -21.06 12.46
CA ILE A 865 -7.46 -20.79 11.86
C ILE A 865 -7.45 -19.40 11.22
N ASN A 866 -7.44 -19.38 9.88
CA ASN A 866 -7.53 -18.19 9.05
C ASN A 866 -8.86 -17.42 9.18
N MET A 867 -8.98 -16.32 8.44
CA MET A 867 -10.11 -15.40 8.56
C MET A 867 -11.40 -15.91 7.89
N ASN A 868 -11.29 -16.82 6.92
CA ASN A 868 -12.46 -17.51 6.38
C ASN A 868 -13.11 -18.44 7.42
N VAL A 869 -12.30 -19.07 8.29
CA VAL A 869 -12.70 -20.03 9.35
C VAL A 869 -13.14 -21.38 8.80
N GLU A 870 -13.93 -21.41 7.73
CA GLU A 870 -14.53 -22.62 7.17
C GLU A 870 -13.58 -23.35 6.23
N VAL A 871 -12.83 -22.59 5.41
CA VAL A 871 -11.89 -23.12 4.42
C VAL A 871 -10.46 -22.81 4.84
N ASN A 872 -9.71 -23.85 5.18
CA ASN A 872 -8.27 -23.82 5.45
C ASN A 872 -7.63 -25.07 4.82
N ARG A 873 -7.69 -25.11 3.49
CA ARG A 873 -7.46 -26.30 2.67
C ARG A 873 -6.27 -26.09 1.73
N ALA A 874 -5.46 -27.12 1.57
CA ALA A 874 -4.44 -27.21 0.52
C ALA A 874 -4.22 -28.67 0.12
N MET A 875 -3.62 -28.89 -1.04
CA MET A 875 -3.05 -30.16 -1.44
C MET A 875 -1.55 -30.10 -1.22
N VAL A 876 -0.99 -31.11 -0.56
CA VAL A 876 0.45 -31.23 -0.32
C VAL A 876 0.97 -32.37 -1.19
N ASP A 877 2.07 -32.12 -1.89
CA ASP A 877 2.71 -33.08 -2.81
C ASP A 877 3.88 -33.77 -2.12
N TYR A 878 4.93 -33.01 -1.79
CA TYR A 878 6.08 -33.54 -1.08
C TYR A 878 6.71 -32.52 -0.15
N VAL A 879 7.58 -33.03 0.72
CA VAL A 879 8.50 -32.23 1.53
C VAL A 879 9.89 -32.27 0.93
N ARG A 880 10.49 -31.10 0.73
CA ARG A 880 11.89 -30.97 0.33
C ARG A 880 12.73 -30.63 1.54
N VAL A 881 13.79 -31.39 1.73
CA VAL A 881 14.76 -31.23 2.82
C VAL A 881 16.14 -31.04 2.20
N VAL A 882 16.76 -29.88 2.44
CA VAL A 882 18.06 -29.52 1.87
C VAL A 882 19.09 -29.41 2.99
N GLU A 883 20.18 -30.19 2.93
CA GLU A 883 21.33 -30.05 3.84
C GLU A 883 22.03 -28.71 3.58
N LEU A 884 22.22 -27.88 4.62
CA LEU A 884 22.84 -26.56 4.53
C LEU A 884 24.34 -26.59 4.88
#